data_AF-A0A1H6LRJ8-F1
#
_entry.id   AF-A0A1H6LRJ8-F1
#
_cell.length_a   1.000
_cell.length_b   1.000
_cell.length_c   1.000
_cell.angle_alpha   90.00
_cell.angle_beta   90.00
_cell.angle_gamma   90.00
#
_symmetry.space_group_name_H-M   'P 1'
#
loop_
_entity.id
_entity.type
_entity.pdbx_description
1 polymer ?
#
loop_
_entity_poly.entity_id
_entity_poly.type
_entity_poly.pdbx_seq_one_letter_code
_entity_poly.pdbx_strand_id
1 'polypeptide(L)'
;MGGGASGAAVARAAVTAVTVLLLGYLAAIALYPQLRQRLPNGLRWFGEPTPVSVPTIIVVVTLLLVVGATIFRAHGVRETGAPLAVVAGLAIISLGLSLASFWRCHDDSHPFFFAPLIGAVGVVKGGTGALETEAGSCPTPVPVALEIARLSALAAIFLGVIGVATALFRSRMDRLRVRFARSVTVVVGVDDDSQSMVEAVSETLSRRSTLVVLTSIPDRHCVHDARRRGARVLTTDLSRPEALATLSLWRRLDRLYLLSADPSANLRRLAAINSALPDHERQRIPLIVRIDDPWQATAWRAKHFGGTDTRWAADAVGKYEVTARRLLDSITAERVERLLVCGSSALTLALCADLAQRRLERDYHAAEGTTPLPRLVLVAENADEYRRDHEHNLRQSGVSPDRVTVDVVTEKPSVAMLLALVERGDPAATALILVDAPTLDPTTATRLAARLPATSIWSWDPTAEGSDDRAALVGELRTFRLNMDMPNGQAHDAWERAARLIHERYSAATAHRTAATAPWRELDEFYRGSNRRQVQNILWIVEAIGGHTWNTFGAETEVVSTADLRGLEPLEQLGRMGFDRKRAMAMARAEHEDWCRYYRKHGWRHGPARDDGRKVHDKLVDWAVMASDPELLAQSLSSLAVSLTAMRELGYRSRPVAAGEGARWLRFRRAGTVIAEKRTQPWTWTAGSGDSMQASAGDWAVRDPDGGDWWSVRDDIFTAGYEHVDGDRWRRAGFAMARPARDGEVVETLEGPVTASAGDWVVRGDRDEQWPVPGDQFGRRYQGPIAD
;
A
#
# COMPACT_ATOMS: atom_id res chain seq x y z
N MET A 1 -14.60 -24.42 16.16
CA MET A 1 -14.06 -23.91 17.44
C MET A 1 -15.00 -22.85 18.06
N GLY A 2 -16.25 -23.20 18.35
CA GLY A 2 -17.30 -22.24 18.79
C GLY A 2 -17.52 -22.12 20.30
N GLY A 3 -16.80 -22.86 21.14
CA GLY A 3 -17.08 -22.98 22.58
C GLY A 3 -16.43 -21.93 23.50
N GLY A 4 -15.39 -21.21 23.05
CA GLY A 4 -14.61 -20.32 23.92
C GLY A 4 -15.23 -18.93 24.15
N ALA A 5 -15.98 -18.42 23.18
CA ALA A 5 -16.51 -17.06 23.22
C ALA A 5 -17.72 -16.90 24.18
N SER A 6 -18.54 -17.94 24.34
CA SER A 6 -19.69 -17.91 25.26
C SER A 6 -19.27 -17.95 26.72
N GLY A 7 -18.24 -18.74 27.06
CA GLY A 7 -17.74 -18.87 28.44
C GLY A 7 -17.20 -17.56 29.00
N ALA A 8 -16.43 -16.80 28.21
CA ALA A 8 -15.89 -15.50 28.63
C ALA A 8 -16.99 -14.44 28.83
N ALA A 9 -18.01 -14.44 27.98
CA ALA A 9 -19.15 -13.52 28.10
C ALA A 9 -19.99 -13.82 29.35
N VAL A 10 -20.25 -15.10 29.62
CA VAL A 10 -20.97 -15.56 30.82
C VAL A 10 -20.18 -15.26 32.10
N ALA A 11 -18.87 -15.54 32.11
CA ALA A 11 -18.01 -15.22 33.25
C ALA A 11 -17.98 -13.71 33.55
N ARG A 12 -17.88 -12.87 32.51
CA ARG A 12 -17.96 -11.40 32.65
C ARG A 12 -19.31 -10.97 33.23
N ALA A 13 -20.42 -11.48 32.71
CA ALA A 13 -21.75 -11.16 33.23
C ALA A 13 -21.91 -11.58 34.70
N ALA A 14 -21.40 -12.76 35.06
CA ALA A 14 -21.40 -13.24 36.44
C ALA A 14 -20.57 -12.36 37.37
N VAL A 15 -19.33 -12.00 37.00
CA VAL A 15 -18.47 -11.12 37.81
C VAL A 15 -19.10 -9.73 37.98
N THR A 16 -19.66 -9.15 36.91
CA THR A 16 -20.37 -7.86 37.00
C THR A 16 -21.59 -7.96 37.90
N ALA A 17 -22.42 -9.00 37.76
CA ALA A 17 -23.60 -9.21 38.60
C ALA A 17 -23.23 -9.36 40.09
N VAL A 18 -22.21 -10.17 40.38
CA VAL A 18 -21.68 -10.32 41.75
C VAL A 18 -21.18 -8.98 42.29
N THR A 19 -20.43 -8.22 41.48
CA THR A 19 -19.91 -6.90 41.89
C THR A 19 -21.05 -5.93 42.21
N VAL A 20 -22.08 -5.86 41.37
CA VAL A 20 -23.26 -5.00 41.58
C VAL A 20 -24.05 -5.44 42.83
N LEU A 21 -24.23 -6.75 43.04
CA LEU A 21 -24.90 -7.27 44.24
C LEU A 21 -24.13 -6.92 45.51
N LEU A 22 -22.80 -7.03 45.51
CA LEU A 22 -21.97 -6.67 46.66
C LEU A 22 -22.01 -5.16 46.92
N LEU A 23 -21.96 -4.32 45.88
CA LEU A 23 -22.11 -2.87 46.01
C LEU A 23 -23.49 -2.48 46.54
N GLY A 24 -24.55 -3.10 46.03
CA GLY A 24 -25.92 -2.90 46.50
C GLY A 24 -26.10 -3.35 47.95
N TYR A 25 -25.47 -4.46 48.35
CA TYR A 25 -25.42 -4.91 49.74
C TYR A 25 -24.71 -3.90 50.66
N LEU A 26 -23.55 -3.37 50.23
CA LEU A 26 -22.83 -2.36 51.01
C LEU A 26 -23.60 -1.04 51.13
N ALA A 27 -24.31 -0.63 50.06
CA ALA A 27 -25.24 0.48 50.12
C ALA A 27 -26.38 0.21 51.12
N ALA A 28 -26.97 -0.98 51.08
CA ALA A 28 -28.06 -1.37 51.99
C ALA A 28 -27.63 -1.37 53.47
N ILE A 29 -26.42 -1.84 53.80
CA ILE A 29 -25.89 -1.75 55.17
C ILE A 29 -25.64 -0.29 55.56
N ALA A 30 -25.14 0.54 54.63
CA ALA A 30 -24.92 1.95 54.92
C ALA A 30 -26.24 2.67 55.26
N LEU A 31 -27.35 2.34 54.58
CA LEU A 31 -28.68 2.83 54.94
C LEU A 31 -29.22 2.18 56.22
N TYR A 32 -29.00 0.88 56.40
CA TYR A 32 -29.59 0.08 57.50
C TYR A 32 -28.53 -0.83 58.14
N PRO A 33 -27.72 -0.32 59.08
CA PRO A 33 -26.62 -1.08 59.70
C PRO A 33 -27.09 -2.38 60.40
N GLN A 34 -28.35 -2.42 60.82
CA GLN A 34 -28.98 -3.60 61.45
C GLN A 34 -29.05 -4.83 60.52
N LEU A 35 -29.03 -4.64 59.19
CA LEU A 35 -29.06 -5.74 58.22
C LEU A 35 -27.85 -6.67 58.37
N ARG A 36 -26.70 -6.16 58.84
CA ARG A 36 -25.49 -6.96 59.08
C ARG A 36 -25.69 -7.99 60.19
N GLN A 37 -26.50 -7.69 61.20
CA GLN A 37 -26.74 -8.59 62.33
C GLN A 37 -27.53 -9.85 61.93
N ARG A 38 -28.25 -9.80 60.79
CA ARG A 38 -29.00 -10.93 60.23
C ARG A 38 -28.11 -11.96 59.52
N LEU A 39 -26.83 -11.66 59.29
CA LEU A 39 -25.91 -12.59 58.64
C LEU A 39 -25.32 -13.62 59.60
N PRO A 40 -24.99 -14.83 59.11
CA PRO A 40 -24.22 -15.83 59.85
C PRO A 40 -22.87 -15.25 60.30
N ASN A 41 -22.40 -15.67 61.49
CA ASN A 41 -21.19 -15.14 62.12
C ASN A 41 -19.96 -15.13 61.18
N GLY A 42 -19.79 -16.15 60.34
CA GLY A 42 -18.67 -16.26 59.39
C GLY A 42 -18.70 -15.26 58.22
N LEU A 43 -19.81 -14.56 57.98
CA LEU A 43 -19.96 -13.58 56.89
C LEU A 43 -20.08 -12.14 57.38
N ARG A 44 -20.10 -11.91 58.71
CA ARG A 44 -20.28 -10.57 59.31
C ARG A 44 -19.09 -9.64 59.11
N TRP A 45 -17.93 -10.17 58.76
CA TRP A 45 -16.72 -9.40 58.42
C TRP A 45 -16.91 -8.55 57.16
N PHE A 46 -17.78 -8.98 56.23
CA PHE A 46 -18.02 -8.26 54.98
C PHE A 46 -18.98 -7.09 55.24
N GLY A 47 -18.47 -5.86 55.09
CA GLY A 47 -19.23 -4.64 55.39
C GLY A 47 -19.13 -4.13 56.83
N GLU A 48 -18.14 -4.59 57.61
CA GLU A 48 -17.81 -3.97 58.91
C GLU A 48 -17.44 -2.51 58.77
N PRO A 49 -17.81 -1.60 59.68
CA PRO A 49 -17.31 -0.22 59.65
C PRO A 49 -15.79 -0.16 59.82
N THR A 50 -15.16 0.89 59.29
CA THR A 50 -13.71 1.11 59.47
C THR A 50 -13.37 1.38 60.94
N PRO A 51 -12.18 0.94 61.43
CA PRO A 51 -10.99 0.48 60.69
C PRO A 51 -10.88 -1.04 60.43
N VAL A 52 -11.83 -1.87 60.87
CA VAL A 52 -11.72 -3.35 60.82
C VAL A 52 -11.93 -3.93 59.40
N SER A 53 -12.35 -3.10 58.44
CA SER A 53 -12.98 -3.51 57.19
C SER A 53 -12.08 -3.63 55.96
N VAL A 54 -10.76 -3.61 56.15
CA VAL A 54 -9.76 -3.70 55.05
C VAL A 54 -10.02 -4.87 54.09
N PRO A 55 -10.38 -6.09 54.55
CA PRO A 55 -10.66 -7.20 53.64
C PRO A 55 -11.85 -6.95 52.70
N THR A 56 -12.88 -6.24 53.17
CA THR A 56 -14.05 -5.89 52.33
C THR A 56 -13.64 -4.96 51.21
N ILE A 57 -12.83 -3.94 51.52
CA ILE A 57 -12.33 -2.97 50.54
C ILE A 57 -11.48 -3.68 49.47
N ILE A 58 -10.57 -4.56 49.87
CA ILE A 58 -9.71 -5.31 48.95
C ILE A 58 -10.54 -6.15 47.98
N VAL A 59 -11.55 -6.89 48.47
CA VAL A 59 -12.42 -7.72 47.62
C VAL A 59 -13.16 -6.87 46.60
N VAL A 60 -13.80 -5.77 47.03
CA VAL A 60 -14.60 -4.93 46.13
C VAL A 60 -13.72 -4.20 45.12
N VAL A 61 -12.59 -3.63 45.54
CA VAL A 61 -11.64 -2.96 44.64
C VAL A 61 -11.07 -3.95 43.62
N THR A 62 -10.72 -5.16 44.05
CA THR A 62 -10.24 -6.21 43.12
C THR A 62 -11.31 -6.57 42.10
N LEU A 63 -12.57 -6.73 42.53
CA LEU A 63 -13.69 -6.98 41.61
C LEU A 63 -13.91 -5.81 40.64
N LEU A 64 -13.84 -4.56 41.10
CA LEU A 64 -13.92 -3.38 40.22
C LEU A 64 -12.77 -3.33 39.20
N LEU A 65 -11.55 -3.69 39.61
CA LEU A 65 -10.41 -3.80 38.69
C LEU A 65 -10.61 -4.92 37.67
N VAL A 66 -11.16 -6.07 38.07
CA VAL A 66 -11.49 -7.18 37.15
C VAL A 66 -12.61 -6.78 36.18
N VAL A 67 -13.68 -6.13 36.66
CA VAL A 67 -14.75 -5.59 35.80
C VAL A 67 -14.18 -4.56 34.82
N GLY A 68 -13.36 -3.62 35.29
CA GLY A 68 -12.67 -2.66 34.43
C GLY A 68 -11.80 -3.36 33.37
N ALA A 69 -10.95 -4.30 33.78
CA ALA A 69 -10.09 -5.05 32.87
C ALA A 69 -10.87 -5.87 31.84
N THR A 70 -12.01 -6.45 32.22
CA THR A 70 -12.87 -7.20 31.30
C THR A 70 -13.62 -6.29 30.34
N ILE A 71 -14.07 -5.10 30.77
CA ILE A 71 -14.63 -4.06 29.88
C ILE A 71 -13.57 -3.61 28.85
N PHE A 72 -12.35 -3.34 29.31
CA PHE A 72 -11.22 -2.97 28.44
C PHE A 72 -10.81 -4.08 27.48
N ARG A 73 -10.83 -5.35 27.91
CA ARG A 73 -10.53 -6.50 27.04
C ARG A 73 -11.63 -6.77 26.02
N ALA A 74 -12.89 -6.58 26.41
CA ALA A 74 -14.03 -6.86 25.54
C ALA A 74 -14.25 -5.80 24.45
N HIS A 75 -14.01 -4.52 24.76
CA HIS A 75 -14.17 -3.41 23.81
C HIS A 75 -12.85 -3.01 23.12
N GLY A 76 -11.72 -3.57 23.60
CA GLY A 76 -10.38 -3.25 23.12
C GLY A 76 -9.94 -1.82 23.45
N VAL A 77 -8.64 -1.54 23.29
CA VAL A 77 -8.06 -0.17 23.42
C VAL A 77 -8.53 0.77 22.28
N ARG A 78 -9.42 0.30 21.40
CA ARG A 78 -9.71 0.88 20.08
C ARG A 78 -11.06 1.58 19.99
N GLU A 79 -12.02 1.27 20.86
CA GLU A 79 -13.27 2.02 20.96
C GLU A 79 -13.16 3.14 22.00
N THR A 80 -13.49 4.35 21.58
CA THR A 80 -13.50 5.55 22.43
C THR A 80 -14.45 5.45 23.63
N GLY A 81 -15.39 4.50 23.62
CA GLY A 81 -16.41 4.33 24.67
C GLY A 81 -15.94 3.61 25.94
N ALA A 82 -14.97 2.70 25.87
CA ALA A 82 -14.62 1.85 27.02
C ALA A 82 -14.01 2.62 28.22
N PRO A 83 -13.05 3.55 28.02
CA PRO A 83 -12.53 4.38 29.11
C PRO A 83 -13.61 5.30 29.70
N LEU A 84 -14.48 5.85 28.85
CA LEU A 84 -15.61 6.69 29.24
C LEU A 84 -16.63 5.90 30.08
N ALA A 85 -16.93 4.65 29.70
CA ALA A 85 -17.84 3.78 30.43
C ALA A 85 -17.28 3.40 31.81
N VAL A 86 -15.98 3.14 31.93
CA VAL A 86 -15.33 2.86 33.22
C VAL A 86 -15.35 4.09 34.12
N VAL A 87 -15.02 5.27 33.58
CA VAL A 87 -15.07 6.55 34.33
C VAL A 87 -16.50 6.85 34.78
N ALA A 88 -17.49 6.70 33.90
CA ALA A 88 -18.91 6.90 34.23
C ALA A 88 -19.40 5.89 35.28
N GLY A 89 -19.02 4.62 35.17
CA GLY A 89 -19.36 3.57 36.14
C GLY A 89 -18.80 3.87 37.52
N LEU A 90 -17.52 4.25 37.62
CA LEU A 90 -16.89 4.64 38.88
C LEU A 90 -17.55 5.88 39.49
N ALA A 91 -17.95 6.85 38.67
CA ALA A 91 -18.68 8.03 39.13
C ALA A 91 -20.07 7.69 39.70
N ILE A 92 -20.81 6.79 39.04
CA ILE A 92 -22.13 6.31 39.51
C ILE A 92 -21.99 5.54 40.83
N ILE A 93 -20.99 4.64 40.92
CA ILE A 93 -20.70 3.87 42.14
C ILE A 93 -20.35 4.81 43.28
N SER A 94 -19.47 5.79 43.04
CA SER A 94 -19.12 6.81 44.02
C SER A 94 -20.34 7.58 44.51
N LEU A 95 -21.19 8.05 43.59
CA LEU A 95 -22.38 8.82 43.93
C LEU A 95 -23.37 7.99 44.75
N GLY A 96 -23.70 6.77 44.31
CA GLY A 96 -24.66 5.90 44.98
C GLY A 96 -24.22 5.48 46.38
N LEU A 97 -22.95 5.07 46.54
CA LEU A 97 -22.41 4.69 47.83
C LEU A 97 -22.25 5.89 48.79
N SER A 98 -21.93 7.07 48.27
CA SER A 98 -21.88 8.29 49.09
C SER A 98 -23.26 8.69 49.59
N LEU A 99 -24.27 8.74 48.70
CA LEU A 99 -25.65 9.03 49.07
C LEU A 99 -26.17 8.04 50.13
N ALA A 100 -25.88 6.76 49.94
CA ALA A 100 -26.21 5.70 50.89
C ALA A 100 -25.55 5.91 52.26
N SER A 101 -24.30 6.37 52.30
CA SER A 101 -23.53 6.57 53.52
C SER A 101 -23.97 7.81 54.31
N PHE A 102 -24.42 8.86 53.62
CA PHE A 102 -24.89 10.10 54.25
C PHE A 102 -26.41 10.18 54.43
N TRP A 103 -27.18 9.18 54.00
CA TRP A 103 -28.66 9.22 54.00
C TRP A 103 -29.27 9.55 55.37
N ARG A 104 -28.58 9.18 56.45
CA ARG A 104 -29.01 9.39 57.84
C ARG A 104 -28.31 10.56 58.54
N CYS A 105 -27.43 11.27 57.85
CA CYS A 105 -26.73 12.43 58.38
C CYS A 105 -27.58 13.68 58.19
N HIS A 106 -28.64 13.82 58.98
CA HIS A 106 -29.53 14.96 58.95
C HIS A 106 -29.88 15.43 60.36
N ASP A 107 -29.95 16.75 60.55
CA ASP A 107 -30.33 17.43 61.78
C ASP A 107 -31.05 18.74 61.42
N ASP A 108 -31.38 19.58 62.41
CA ASP A 108 -32.09 20.84 62.17
C ASP A 108 -31.30 21.82 61.28
N SER A 109 -29.98 21.69 61.22
CA SER A 109 -29.07 22.47 60.36
C SER A 109 -28.75 21.80 59.01
N HIS A 110 -29.01 20.49 58.88
CA HIS A 110 -28.73 19.65 57.72
C HIS A 110 -30.02 18.96 57.24
N PRO A 111 -30.79 19.56 56.31
CA PRO A 111 -32.07 19.01 55.85
C PRO A 111 -31.94 17.60 55.26
N PHE A 112 -32.93 16.74 55.57
CA PHE A 112 -32.99 15.33 55.20
C PHE A 112 -32.59 15.02 53.74
N PHE A 113 -33.04 15.83 52.78
CA PHE A 113 -32.75 15.60 51.37
C PHE A 113 -31.40 16.17 50.90
N PHE A 114 -30.98 17.33 51.44
CA PHE A 114 -29.79 18.04 50.96
C PHE A 114 -28.51 17.55 51.61
N ALA A 115 -28.55 17.09 52.86
CA ALA A 115 -27.37 16.64 53.56
C ALA A 115 -26.67 15.45 52.87
N PRO A 116 -27.37 14.40 52.38
CA PRO A 116 -26.74 13.33 51.62
C PRO A 116 -26.10 13.80 50.31
N LEU A 117 -26.72 14.78 49.64
CA LEU A 117 -26.22 15.36 48.40
C LEU A 117 -24.94 16.17 48.65
N ILE A 118 -24.91 17.00 49.69
CA ILE A 118 -23.74 17.80 50.08
C ILE A 118 -22.58 16.88 50.44
N GLY A 119 -22.83 15.82 51.22
CA GLY A 119 -21.81 14.82 51.57
C GLY A 119 -21.25 14.11 50.33
N ALA A 120 -22.12 13.70 49.40
CA ALA A 120 -21.69 13.07 48.15
C ALA A 120 -20.87 13.99 47.24
N VAL A 121 -21.25 15.27 47.12
CA VAL A 121 -20.47 16.29 46.39
C VAL A 121 -19.11 16.50 47.06
N GLY A 122 -19.06 16.51 48.40
CA GLY A 122 -17.82 16.61 49.16
C GLY A 122 -16.83 15.48 48.84
N VAL A 123 -17.31 14.24 48.71
CA VAL A 123 -16.49 13.08 48.31
C VAL A 123 -15.93 13.24 46.89
N VAL A 124 -16.75 13.70 45.93
CA VAL A 124 -16.29 13.95 44.55
C VAL A 124 -15.25 15.06 44.49
N LYS A 125 -15.34 16.07 45.37
CA LYS A 125 -14.37 17.16 45.49
C LYS A 125 -13.06 16.75 46.20
N GLY A 126 -12.97 15.54 46.73
CA GLY A 126 -11.80 15.05 47.47
C GLY A 126 -11.77 15.49 48.94
N GLY A 127 -12.93 15.84 49.52
CA GLY A 127 -13.05 16.15 50.96
C GLY A 127 -12.95 14.91 51.85
N THR A 128 -12.79 15.12 53.16
CA THR A 128 -12.67 14.07 54.19
C THR A 128 -13.91 13.20 54.34
N GLY A 129 -15.03 13.57 53.70
CA GLY A 129 -16.26 12.78 53.65
C GLY A 129 -16.91 12.60 55.02
N ALA A 130 -16.85 13.61 55.88
CA ALA A 130 -17.66 13.70 57.09
C ALA A 130 -18.44 15.02 57.07
N LEU A 131 -19.68 14.99 57.51
CA LEU A 131 -20.49 16.17 57.79
C LEU A 131 -20.43 16.44 59.29
N GLU A 132 -20.08 17.66 59.69
CA GLU A 132 -20.12 18.06 61.09
C GLU A 132 -21.56 18.38 61.47
N THR A 133 -22.23 17.42 62.11
CA THR A 133 -23.59 17.58 62.64
C THR A 133 -23.55 18.03 64.09
N GLU A 134 -24.68 18.44 64.66
CA GLU A 134 -24.76 18.77 66.09
C GLU A 134 -24.35 17.58 67.00
N ALA A 135 -24.51 16.35 66.50
CA ALA A 135 -24.09 15.11 67.17
C ALA A 135 -22.61 14.73 66.93
N GLY A 136 -21.85 15.57 66.22
CA GLY A 136 -20.46 15.34 65.80
C GLY A 136 -20.31 14.90 64.34
N SER A 137 -19.14 14.41 63.96
CA SER A 137 -18.85 13.94 62.61
C SER A 137 -19.78 12.79 62.18
N CYS A 138 -20.47 12.92 61.06
CA CYS A 138 -21.36 11.90 60.49
C CYS A 138 -20.91 11.51 59.07
N PRO A 139 -20.91 10.21 58.70
CA PRO A 139 -21.39 9.05 59.47
C PRO A 139 -20.34 8.48 60.44
N THR A 140 -20.78 8.16 61.67
CA THR A 140 -20.00 7.41 62.67
C THR A 140 -20.77 6.18 63.17
N PRO A 141 -20.19 4.97 63.11
CA PRO A 141 -18.88 4.64 62.53
C PRO A 141 -18.90 4.72 60.99
N VAL A 142 -17.75 4.99 60.37
CA VAL A 142 -17.65 5.22 58.92
C VAL A 142 -17.95 3.92 58.14
N PRO A 143 -19.00 3.89 57.29
CA PRO A 143 -19.34 2.73 56.48
C PRO A 143 -18.27 2.44 55.42
N VAL A 144 -18.01 1.16 55.12
CA VAL A 144 -17.09 0.75 54.02
C VAL A 144 -17.52 1.31 52.67
N ALA A 145 -18.83 1.44 52.46
CA ALA A 145 -19.40 2.04 51.26
C ALA A 145 -18.77 3.42 50.96
N LEU A 146 -18.53 4.22 51.99
CA LEU A 146 -17.94 5.55 51.84
C LEU A 146 -16.47 5.51 51.41
N GLU A 147 -15.68 4.56 51.92
CA GLU A 147 -14.29 4.40 51.48
C GLU A 147 -14.17 3.91 50.03
N ILE A 148 -15.04 2.98 49.64
CA ILE A 148 -15.12 2.52 48.24
C ILE A 148 -15.58 3.67 47.34
N ALA A 149 -16.49 4.53 47.82
CA ALA A 149 -16.90 5.72 47.09
C ALA A 149 -15.73 6.70 46.85
N ARG A 150 -14.93 7.00 47.89
CA ARG A 150 -13.75 7.86 47.79
C ARG A 150 -12.72 7.33 46.79
N LEU A 151 -12.39 6.03 46.88
CA LEU A 151 -11.45 5.39 45.95
C LEU A 151 -11.98 5.43 44.51
N SER A 152 -13.28 5.23 44.32
CA SER A 152 -13.92 5.28 42.99
C SER A 152 -13.92 6.71 42.42
N ALA A 153 -14.19 7.74 43.23
CA ALA A 153 -14.11 9.14 42.83
C ALA A 153 -12.69 9.53 42.38
N LEU A 154 -11.68 9.21 43.18
CA LEU A 154 -10.28 9.49 42.87
C LEU A 154 -9.83 8.79 41.58
N ALA A 155 -10.21 7.51 41.42
CA ALA A 155 -9.91 6.75 40.22
C ALA A 155 -10.59 7.34 38.98
N ALA A 156 -11.86 7.76 39.08
CA ALA A 156 -12.60 8.39 37.99
C ALA A 156 -11.97 9.71 37.53
N ILE A 157 -11.57 10.57 38.48
CA ILE A 157 -10.89 11.85 38.17
C ILE A 157 -9.55 11.60 37.48
N PHE A 158 -8.72 10.71 38.06
CA PHE A 158 -7.40 10.42 37.51
C PHE A 158 -7.47 9.82 36.10
N LEU A 159 -8.34 8.83 35.89
CA LEU A 159 -8.58 8.24 34.57
C LEU A 159 -9.16 9.25 33.57
N GLY A 160 -10.04 10.15 34.02
CA GLY A 160 -10.58 11.25 33.20
C GLY A 160 -9.48 12.20 32.70
N VAL A 161 -8.61 12.67 33.60
CA VAL A 161 -7.48 13.56 33.24
C VAL A 161 -6.51 12.86 32.28
N ILE A 162 -6.14 11.60 32.53
CA ILE A 162 -5.30 10.82 31.62
C ILE A 162 -5.97 10.65 30.26
N GLY A 163 -7.28 10.42 30.22
CA GLY A 163 -8.06 10.32 28.99
C GLY A 163 -7.98 11.59 28.15
N VAL A 164 -8.21 12.75 28.76
CA VAL A 164 -8.14 14.06 28.09
C VAL A 164 -6.71 14.36 27.62
N ALA A 165 -5.71 14.15 28.47
CA ALA A 165 -4.30 14.35 28.10
C ALA A 165 -3.90 13.46 26.91
N THR A 166 -4.30 12.18 26.92
CA THR A 166 -4.01 11.25 25.83
C THR A 166 -4.68 11.68 24.53
N ALA A 167 -5.87 12.27 24.57
CA ALA A 167 -6.56 12.80 23.41
C ALA A 167 -5.86 14.04 22.83
N LEU A 168 -5.44 14.98 23.67
CA LEU A 168 -4.76 16.22 23.25
C LEU A 168 -3.35 15.99 22.73
N PHE A 169 -2.59 15.07 23.31
CA PHE A 169 -1.21 14.75 22.89
C PHE A 169 -1.13 13.71 21.77
N ARG A 170 -2.27 13.20 21.30
CA ARG A 170 -2.34 12.07 20.35
C ARG A 170 -1.58 12.32 19.04
N SER A 171 -1.69 13.52 18.46
CA SER A 171 -0.99 13.88 17.21
C SER A 171 0.54 13.95 17.38
N ARG A 172 1.01 14.39 18.55
CA ARG A 172 2.44 14.41 18.91
C ARG A 172 2.97 12.99 19.16
N MET A 173 2.16 12.13 19.79
CA MET A 173 2.52 10.72 20.03
C MET A 173 2.67 9.93 18.72
N ASP A 174 1.81 10.16 17.73
CA ASP A 174 1.91 9.48 16.43
C ASP A 174 3.21 9.86 15.71
N ARG A 175 3.57 11.15 15.68
CA ARG A 175 4.87 11.62 15.15
C ARG A 175 6.05 10.94 15.85
N LEU A 176 6.01 10.86 17.19
CA LEU A 176 7.08 10.23 17.97
C LEU A 176 7.20 8.73 17.67
N ARG A 177 6.08 8.01 17.57
CA ARG A 177 6.06 6.57 17.25
C ARG A 177 6.60 6.30 15.85
N VAL A 178 6.22 7.11 14.86
CA VAL A 178 6.78 7.01 13.49
C VAL A 178 8.29 7.27 13.52
N ARG A 179 8.76 8.22 14.34
CA ARG A 179 10.19 8.49 14.51
C ARG A 179 10.98 7.31 15.09
N PHE A 180 10.35 6.40 15.84
CA PHE A 180 11.00 5.21 16.38
C PHE A 180 10.71 3.93 15.58
N ALA A 181 9.88 3.99 14.54
CA ALA A 181 9.61 2.84 13.68
C ALA A 181 10.91 2.38 12.98
N ARG A 182 11.06 1.07 12.77
CA ARG A 182 12.20 0.52 12.00
C ARG A 182 11.93 0.51 10.50
N SER A 183 10.66 0.45 10.13
CA SER A 183 10.16 0.29 8.77
C SER A 183 8.77 0.93 8.71
N VAL A 184 8.46 1.66 7.64
CA VAL A 184 7.16 2.33 7.48
C VAL A 184 6.52 2.01 6.14
N THR A 185 5.23 1.69 6.17
CA THR A 185 4.37 1.63 5.00
C THR A 185 3.55 2.90 4.97
N VAL A 186 3.65 3.68 3.90
CA VAL A 186 3.10 5.03 3.84
C VAL A 186 1.96 5.08 2.83
N VAL A 187 0.81 5.58 3.25
CA VAL A 187 -0.35 5.84 2.40
C VAL A 187 -0.62 7.34 2.37
N VAL A 188 -0.71 7.93 1.19
CA VAL A 188 -0.85 9.37 0.99
C VAL A 188 -2.15 9.68 0.26
N GLY A 189 -2.91 10.63 0.78
CA GLY A 189 -4.09 11.17 0.08
C GLY A 189 -5.30 10.23 0.05
N VAL A 190 -5.56 9.54 1.17
CA VAL A 190 -6.74 8.67 1.34
C VAL A 190 -8.04 9.48 1.25
N ASP A 191 -9.00 8.93 0.53
CA ASP A 191 -10.40 9.34 0.47
C ASP A 191 -11.35 8.18 0.83
N ASP A 192 -12.65 8.43 0.81
CA ASP A 192 -13.65 7.45 1.25
C ASP A 192 -13.74 6.24 0.30
N ASP A 193 -13.45 6.40 -1.00
CA ASP A 193 -13.39 5.26 -1.93
C ASP A 193 -12.20 4.35 -1.63
N SER A 194 -11.05 4.92 -1.28
CA SER A 194 -9.80 4.17 -1.01
C SER A 194 -9.70 3.56 0.40
N GLN A 195 -10.75 3.61 1.21
CA GLN A 195 -10.72 3.13 2.60
C GLN A 195 -10.40 1.62 2.70
N SER A 196 -11.06 0.81 1.88
CA SER A 196 -10.84 -0.64 1.78
C SER A 196 -9.40 -1.00 1.37
N MET A 197 -8.75 -0.15 0.57
CA MET A 197 -7.34 -0.31 0.22
C MET A 197 -6.45 -0.19 1.47
N VAL A 198 -6.75 0.74 2.38
CA VAL A 198 -5.99 0.88 3.64
C VAL A 198 -6.15 -0.37 4.51
N GLU A 199 -7.33 -0.99 4.48
CA GLU A 199 -7.60 -2.26 5.16
C GLU A 199 -6.77 -3.41 4.57
N ALA A 200 -6.81 -3.61 3.24
CA ALA A 200 -5.99 -4.61 2.55
C ALA A 200 -4.48 -4.41 2.78
N VAL A 201 -4.01 -3.16 2.77
CA VAL A 201 -2.61 -2.83 3.08
C VAL A 201 -2.27 -3.20 4.53
N SER A 202 -3.20 -3.00 5.48
CA SER A 202 -2.97 -3.33 6.89
C SER A 202 -2.81 -4.83 7.14
N GLU A 203 -3.47 -5.68 6.34
CA GLU A 203 -3.38 -7.14 6.42
C GLU A 203 -2.05 -7.70 5.87
N THR A 204 -1.41 -6.95 4.97
CA THR A 204 -0.14 -7.36 4.31
C THR A 204 1.09 -6.69 4.93
N LEU A 205 0.94 -6.00 6.07
CA LEU A 205 2.06 -5.41 6.79
C LEU A 205 2.96 -6.50 7.38
N SER A 206 4.27 -6.34 7.20
CA SER A 206 5.22 -7.12 7.96
C SER A 206 5.06 -6.83 9.46
N ARG A 207 5.28 -7.82 10.34
CA ARG A 207 5.08 -7.70 11.80
C ARG A 207 5.82 -6.51 12.47
N ARG A 208 6.81 -5.93 11.80
CA ARG A 208 7.63 -4.81 12.29
C ARG A 208 7.41 -3.50 11.53
N SER A 209 6.57 -3.49 10.48
CA SER A 209 6.22 -2.27 9.75
C SER A 209 5.14 -1.48 10.47
N THR A 210 5.26 -0.16 10.44
CA THR A 210 4.24 0.77 10.94
C THR A 210 3.50 1.39 9.76
N LEU A 211 2.18 1.23 9.73
CA LEU A 211 1.32 1.91 8.76
C LEU A 211 1.17 3.39 9.11
N VAL A 212 1.48 4.26 8.16
CA VAL A 212 1.41 5.71 8.28
C VAL A 212 0.48 6.26 7.22
N VAL A 213 -0.54 7.01 7.63
CA VAL A 213 -1.45 7.73 6.73
C VAL A 213 -1.10 9.22 6.75
N LEU A 214 -0.72 9.75 5.59
CA LEU A 214 -0.48 11.17 5.37
C LEU A 214 -1.75 11.81 4.79
N THR A 215 -2.27 12.82 5.47
CA THR A 215 -3.50 13.53 5.08
C THR A 215 -3.40 15.03 5.38
N SER A 216 -4.05 15.86 4.57
CA SER A 216 -4.28 17.27 4.90
C SER A 216 -5.47 17.46 5.87
N ILE A 217 -6.41 16.50 5.89
CA ILE A 217 -7.69 16.61 6.59
C ILE A 217 -7.81 15.44 7.58
N PRO A 218 -7.45 15.64 8.87
CA PRO A 218 -7.36 14.55 9.85
C PRO A 218 -8.72 14.04 10.35
N ASP A 219 -9.82 14.76 10.07
CA ASP A 219 -11.16 14.50 10.62
C ASP A 219 -12.09 13.76 9.63
N ARG A 220 -11.58 13.33 8.48
CA ARG A 220 -12.34 12.49 7.54
C ARG A 220 -12.67 11.12 8.15
N HIS A 221 -13.83 10.57 7.80
CA HIS A 221 -14.28 9.25 8.26
C HIS A 221 -13.25 8.14 7.95
N CYS A 222 -12.80 8.06 6.69
CA CYS A 222 -11.77 7.11 6.27
C CYS A 222 -10.45 7.20 7.08
N VAL A 223 -10.06 8.40 7.51
CA VAL A 223 -8.86 8.61 8.35
C VAL A 223 -9.09 8.12 9.78
N HIS A 224 -10.28 8.36 10.33
CA HIS A 224 -10.66 7.81 11.64
C HIS A 224 -10.68 6.28 11.63
N ASP A 225 -11.18 5.68 10.56
CA ASP A 225 -11.22 4.23 10.41
C ASP A 225 -9.83 3.61 10.23
N ALA A 226 -8.94 4.26 9.49
CA ALA A 226 -7.53 3.88 9.43
C ALA A 226 -6.87 3.93 10.82
N ARG A 227 -7.17 4.96 11.64
CA ARG A 227 -6.67 5.05 13.03
C ARG A 227 -7.19 3.91 13.90
N ARG A 228 -8.49 3.56 13.81
CA ARG A 228 -9.09 2.45 14.58
C ARG A 228 -8.38 1.13 14.27
N ARG A 229 -7.95 0.94 13.02
CA ARG A 229 -7.16 -0.22 12.56
C ARG A 229 -5.68 -0.19 12.99
N GLY A 230 -5.23 0.92 13.57
CA GLY A 230 -3.89 1.05 14.16
C GLY A 230 -2.89 1.82 13.30
N ALA A 231 -3.33 2.46 12.21
CA ALA A 231 -2.49 3.40 11.46
C ALA A 231 -2.07 4.60 12.33
N ARG A 232 -0.91 5.17 12.06
CA ARG A 232 -0.46 6.45 12.61
C ARG A 232 -0.80 7.55 11.62
N VAL A 233 -1.47 8.61 12.06
CA VAL A 233 -1.87 9.69 11.14
C VAL A 233 -0.96 10.88 11.31
N LEU A 234 -0.31 11.29 10.21
CA LEU A 234 0.47 12.52 10.18
C LEU A 234 -0.23 13.55 9.30
N THR A 235 -0.59 14.66 9.91
CA THR A 235 -1.14 15.81 9.18
C THR A 235 0.00 16.57 8.50
N THR A 236 -0.11 16.72 7.19
CA THR A 236 0.82 17.49 6.35
C THR A 236 0.04 18.11 5.20
N ASP A 237 0.51 19.25 4.70
CA ASP A 237 -0.12 19.93 3.58
C ASP A 237 0.22 19.21 2.27
N LEU A 238 -0.71 18.40 1.77
CA LEU A 238 -0.55 17.65 0.52
C LEU A 238 -0.72 18.50 -0.75
N SER A 239 -1.05 19.79 -0.64
CA SER A 239 -1.09 20.72 -1.77
C SER A 239 0.30 21.25 -2.13
N ARG A 240 1.24 21.23 -1.18
CA ARG A 240 2.64 21.64 -1.36
C ARG A 240 3.57 20.42 -1.29
N PRO A 241 3.99 19.84 -2.43
CA PRO A 241 4.82 18.63 -2.46
C PRO A 241 6.12 18.75 -1.66
N GLU A 242 6.72 19.95 -1.59
CA GLU A 242 7.92 20.24 -0.80
C GLU A 242 7.76 19.87 0.69
N ALA A 243 6.55 20.01 1.25
CA ALA A 243 6.28 19.64 2.64
C ALA A 243 6.48 18.13 2.87
N LEU A 244 6.18 17.30 1.86
CA LEU A 244 6.44 15.86 1.92
C LEU A 244 7.94 15.58 1.99
N ALA A 245 8.75 16.25 1.18
CA ALA A 245 10.20 16.03 1.13
C ALA A 245 10.89 16.21 2.49
N THR A 246 10.34 17.07 3.37
CA THR A 246 10.90 17.34 4.71
C THR A 246 10.70 16.21 5.73
N LEU A 247 9.87 15.21 5.43
CA LEU A 247 9.52 14.17 6.40
C LEU A 247 10.66 13.16 6.58
N SER A 248 11.19 13.05 7.80
CA SER A 248 12.27 12.08 8.14
C SER A 248 11.90 10.59 8.01
N LEU A 249 10.64 10.28 7.65
CA LEU A 249 10.14 8.91 7.55
C LEU A 249 10.62 8.18 6.29
N TRP A 250 10.98 8.91 5.22
CA TRP A 250 11.37 8.33 3.93
C TRP A 250 12.60 7.42 4.00
N ARG A 251 13.51 7.69 4.94
CA ARG A 251 14.72 6.85 5.19
C ARG A 251 14.41 5.42 5.62
N ARG A 252 13.16 5.12 5.97
CA ARG A 252 12.68 3.82 6.46
C ARG A 252 11.50 3.30 5.64
N LEU A 253 11.30 3.87 4.46
CA LEU A 253 10.19 3.52 3.59
C LEU A 253 10.33 2.06 3.14
N ASP A 254 9.25 1.31 3.30
CA ASP A 254 9.14 -0.10 2.90
C ASP A 254 8.14 -0.29 1.76
N ARG A 255 7.03 0.45 1.79
CA ARG A 255 6.01 0.47 0.72
C ARG A 255 5.37 1.86 0.66
N LEU A 256 5.04 2.34 -0.54
CA LEU A 256 4.39 3.64 -0.76
C LEU A 256 3.09 3.47 -1.55
N TYR A 257 2.03 4.11 -1.06
CA TYR A 257 0.72 4.18 -1.73
C TYR A 257 0.34 5.64 -1.92
N LEU A 258 0.04 6.02 -3.15
CA LEU A 258 -0.42 7.36 -3.52
C LEU A 258 -1.86 7.24 -4.03
N LEU A 259 -2.85 7.53 -3.18
CA LEU A 259 -4.26 7.13 -3.40
C LEU A 259 -5.19 8.30 -3.75
N SER A 260 -4.64 9.45 -4.11
CA SER A 260 -5.44 10.61 -4.56
C SER A 260 -6.21 10.26 -5.83
N ALA A 261 -7.47 10.67 -5.93
CA ALA A 261 -8.26 10.53 -7.16
C ALA A 261 -7.69 11.32 -8.36
N ASP A 262 -6.89 12.37 -8.12
CA ASP A 262 -6.12 13.07 -9.15
C ASP A 262 -4.73 12.40 -9.36
N PRO A 263 -4.53 11.68 -10.48
CA PRO A 263 -3.24 11.05 -10.77
C PRO A 263 -2.10 12.07 -10.93
N SER A 264 -2.36 13.28 -11.43
CA SER A 264 -1.33 14.32 -11.55
C SER A 264 -0.80 14.76 -10.19
N ALA A 265 -1.67 14.88 -9.19
CA ALA A 265 -1.27 15.14 -7.81
C ALA A 265 -0.41 13.99 -7.25
N ASN A 266 -0.72 12.74 -7.56
CA ASN A 266 0.11 11.60 -7.15
C ASN A 266 1.51 11.69 -7.75
N LEU A 267 1.64 11.99 -9.05
CA LEU A 267 2.94 12.10 -9.72
C LEU A 267 3.79 13.27 -9.18
N ARG A 268 3.19 14.44 -8.93
CA ARG A 268 3.90 15.56 -8.29
C ARG A 268 4.43 15.20 -6.90
N ARG A 269 3.65 14.45 -6.11
CA ARG A 269 4.06 13.97 -4.78
C ARG A 269 5.16 12.93 -4.89
N LEU A 270 5.08 12.02 -5.85
CA LEU A 270 6.11 11.02 -6.12
C LEU A 270 7.46 11.69 -6.44
N ALA A 271 7.46 12.73 -7.28
CA ALA A 271 8.67 13.48 -7.61
C ALA A 271 9.31 14.12 -6.36
N ALA A 272 8.52 14.73 -5.47
CA ALA A 272 9.02 15.30 -4.22
C ALA A 272 9.48 14.25 -3.21
N ILE A 273 8.90 13.05 -3.23
CA ILE A 273 9.36 11.93 -2.40
C ILE A 273 10.68 11.37 -2.95
N ASN A 274 10.81 11.24 -4.27
CA ASN A 274 12.03 10.78 -4.92
C ASN A 274 13.25 11.63 -4.54
N SER A 275 13.10 12.95 -4.49
CA SER A 275 14.20 13.84 -4.08
C SER A 275 14.58 13.75 -2.60
N ALA A 276 13.71 13.17 -1.76
CA ALA A 276 13.94 13.00 -0.33
C ALA A 276 14.36 11.58 0.07
N LEU A 277 14.29 10.63 -0.87
CA LEU A 277 14.68 9.24 -0.62
C LEU A 277 16.21 9.11 -0.62
N PRO A 278 16.78 8.34 0.33
CA PRO A 278 18.20 8.03 0.28
C PRO A 278 18.53 7.17 -0.95
N ASP A 279 19.78 7.21 -1.37
CA ASP A 279 20.29 6.31 -2.40
C ASP A 279 20.30 4.88 -1.87
N HIS A 280 19.43 4.05 -2.47
CA HIS A 280 19.32 2.63 -2.19
C HIS A 280 19.71 1.87 -3.45
N GLU A 281 20.85 1.18 -3.40
CA GLU A 281 21.47 0.60 -4.60
C GLU A 281 20.89 -0.76 -5.02
N ARG A 282 20.17 -1.49 -4.15
CA ARG A 282 19.95 -2.94 -4.35
C ARG A 282 18.51 -3.45 -4.35
N GLN A 283 17.51 -2.67 -3.96
CA GLN A 283 16.14 -3.19 -3.84
C GLN A 283 15.10 -2.17 -4.32
N ARG A 284 14.18 -2.65 -5.16
CA ARG A 284 13.00 -1.90 -5.58
C ARG A 284 11.97 -1.86 -4.45
N ILE A 285 11.51 -0.65 -4.12
CA ILE A 285 10.47 -0.41 -3.11
C ILE A 285 9.10 -0.52 -3.79
N PRO A 286 8.13 -1.28 -3.26
CA PRO A 286 6.76 -1.29 -3.80
C PRO A 286 6.13 0.11 -3.80
N LEU A 287 5.61 0.50 -4.97
CA LEU A 287 4.90 1.75 -5.19
C LEU A 287 3.56 1.45 -5.85
N ILE A 288 2.47 1.85 -5.22
CA ILE A 288 1.12 1.72 -5.79
C ILE A 288 0.53 3.10 -5.97
N VAL A 289 0.16 3.44 -7.20
CA VAL A 289 -0.39 4.76 -7.55
C VAL A 289 -1.83 4.62 -8.02
N ARG A 290 -2.73 5.43 -7.46
CA ARG A 290 -4.10 5.50 -7.96
C ARG A 290 -4.13 6.21 -9.31
N ILE A 291 -4.58 5.48 -10.32
CA ILE A 291 -4.83 5.97 -11.68
C ILE A 291 -6.14 5.29 -12.11
N ASP A 292 -7.23 6.05 -12.06
CA ASP A 292 -8.56 5.48 -12.31
C ASP A 292 -8.73 5.10 -13.79
N ASP A 293 -8.18 5.87 -14.72
CA ASP A 293 -8.23 5.57 -16.15
C ASP A 293 -7.36 4.34 -16.52
N PRO A 294 -7.93 3.25 -17.05
CA PRO A 294 -7.18 2.01 -17.33
C PRO A 294 -6.07 2.15 -18.37
N TRP A 295 -6.25 3.05 -19.36
CA TRP A 295 -5.25 3.31 -20.39
C TRP A 295 -4.06 4.05 -19.82
N GLN A 296 -4.31 5.09 -19.03
CA GLN A 296 -3.26 5.80 -18.30
C GLN A 296 -2.55 4.86 -17.32
N ALA A 297 -3.28 4.00 -16.62
CA ALA A 297 -2.70 3.02 -15.69
C ALA A 297 -1.77 2.05 -16.43
N THR A 298 -2.20 1.50 -17.56
CA THR A 298 -1.41 0.57 -18.40
C THR A 298 -0.18 1.26 -18.98
N ALA A 299 -0.34 2.45 -19.56
CA ALA A 299 0.77 3.21 -20.11
C ALA A 299 1.77 3.63 -19.02
N TRP A 300 1.29 4.00 -17.83
CA TRP A 300 2.13 4.39 -16.70
C TRP A 300 2.93 3.20 -16.17
N ARG A 301 2.29 2.04 -15.99
CA ARG A 301 2.94 0.76 -15.65
C ARG A 301 4.06 0.47 -16.66
N ALA A 302 3.70 0.41 -17.94
CA ALA A 302 4.66 0.13 -19.02
C ALA A 302 5.85 1.10 -19.03
N LYS A 303 5.68 2.39 -18.76
CA LYS A 303 6.79 3.36 -18.73
C LYS A 303 7.66 3.27 -17.47
N HIS A 304 7.05 3.23 -16.29
CA HIS A 304 7.75 3.31 -15.00
C HIS A 304 8.40 2.00 -14.58
N PHE A 305 8.19 0.95 -15.38
CA PHE A 305 8.93 -0.29 -15.23
C PHE A 305 10.40 -0.17 -15.63
N GLY A 306 10.79 0.77 -16.50
CA GLY A 306 12.13 0.74 -17.10
C GLY A 306 13.14 1.80 -16.67
N GLY A 307 14.41 1.38 -16.63
CA GLY A 307 15.60 2.23 -16.53
C GLY A 307 16.44 1.92 -15.28
N THR A 308 17.76 2.01 -15.38
CA THR A 308 18.70 1.60 -14.29
C THR A 308 18.56 2.41 -13.00
N ASP A 309 17.86 3.55 -13.05
CA ASP A 309 17.63 4.44 -11.91
C ASP A 309 16.25 4.24 -11.26
N THR A 310 15.48 3.21 -11.68
CA THR A 310 14.14 2.96 -11.14
C THR A 310 14.19 2.28 -9.77
N ARG A 311 14.00 3.09 -8.72
CA ARG A 311 13.98 2.64 -7.31
C ARG A 311 12.68 1.91 -6.90
N TRP A 312 11.70 1.82 -7.80
CA TRP A 312 10.34 1.41 -7.48
C TRP A 312 9.93 0.10 -8.17
N ALA A 313 9.28 -0.79 -7.45
CA ALA A 313 8.43 -1.84 -8.02
C ALA A 313 7.03 -1.22 -8.18
N ALA A 314 6.86 -0.48 -9.27
CA ALA A 314 5.68 0.32 -9.54
C ALA A 314 4.47 -0.55 -9.90
N ASP A 315 3.29 -0.13 -9.49
CA ASP A 315 2.01 -0.65 -9.97
C ASP A 315 0.96 0.46 -9.86
N ALA A 316 -0.11 0.32 -10.62
CA ALA A 316 -1.26 1.22 -10.58
C ALA A 316 -2.49 0.49 -10.03
N VAL A 317 -3.44 1.26 -9.54
CA VAL A 317 -4.77 0.76 -9.19
C VAL A 317 -5.81 1.82 -9.51
N GLY A 318 -6.99 1.42 -10.00
CA GLY A 318 -8.05 2.35 -10.36
C GLY A 318 -9.43 1.81 -10.08
N LYS A 319 -10.42 2.69 -9.87
CA LYS A 319 -11.79 2.28 -9.52
C LYS A 319 -12.40 1.33 -10.55
N TYR A 320 -12.06 1.53 -11.83
CA TYR A 320 -12.53 0.69 -12.93
C TYR A 320 -11.93 -0.72 -12.88
N GLU A 321 -10.62 -0.84 -12.62
CA GLU A 321 -9.95 -2.14 -12.47
C GLU A 321 -10.46 -2.90 -11.24
N VAL A 322 -10.61 -2.21 -10.10
CA VAL A 322 -11.13 -2.80 -8.86
C VAL A 322 -12.58 -3.26 -9.04
N THR A 323 -13.42 -2.44 -9.68
CA THR A 323 -14.82 -2.79 -9.94
C THR A 323 -14.92 -3.96 -10.93
N ALA A 324 -14.14 -3.96 -12.01
CA ALA A 324 -14.09 -5.07 -12.96
C ALA A 324 -13.73 -6.38 -12.25
N ARG A 325 -12.72 -6.35 -11.37
CA ARG A 325 -12.29 -7.51 -10.60
C ARG A 325 -13.40 -8.05 -9.69
N ARG A 326 -14.11 -7.18 -8.95
CA ARG A 326 -15.25 -7.58 -8.11
C ARG A 326 -16.36 -8.23 -8.93
N LEU A 327 -16.77 -7.60 -10.03
CA LEU A 327 -17.82 -8.11 -10.90
C LEU A 327 -17.46 -9.48 -11.44
N LEU A 328 -16.22 -9.66 -11.90
CA LEU A 328 -15.75 -10.95 -12.43
C LEU A 328 -15.60 -12.00 -11.32
N ASP A 329 -15.25 -11.64 -10.08
CA ASP A 329 -15.26 -12.57 -8.95
C ASP A 329 -16.67 -13.11 -8.70
N SER A 330 -17.69 -12.24 -8.68
CA SER A 330 -19.09 -12.65 -8.52
C SER A 330 -19.59 -13.49 -9.69
N ILE A 331 -19.33 -13.05 -10.93
CA ILE A 331 -19.78 -13.74 -12.16
C ILE A 331 -19.10 -15.11 -12.34
N THR A 332 -17.82 -15.25 -11.99
CA THR A 332 -17.12 -16.54 -12.15
C THR A 332 -17.42 -17.54 -11.03
N ALA A 333 -17.94 -17.06 -9.89
CA ALA A 333 -18.54 -17.92 -8.87
C ALA A 333 -19.88 -18.51 -9.33
N GLU A 334 -20.59 -17.80 -10.20
CA GLU A 334 -21.74 -18.32 -10.96
C GLU A 334 -21.23 -19.21 -12.11
N ARG A 335 -21.97 -20.25 -12.50
CA ARG A 335 -21.60 -21.12 -13.65
C ARG A 335 -21.92 -20.43 -14.99
N VAL A 336 -21.33 -19.26 -15.21
CA VAL A 336 -21.53 -18.45 -16.41
C VAL A 336 -20.57 -18.88 -17.50
N GLU A 337 -21.10 -19.20 -18.68
CA GLU A 337 -20.33 -19.57 -19.87
C GLU A 337 -20.10 -18.36 -20.79
N ARG A 338 -21.03 -17.39 -20.80
CA ARG A 338 -20.99 -16.23 -21.68
C ARG A 338 -21.20 -14.93 -20.90
N LEU A 339 -20.32 -13.96 -21.10
CA LEU A 339 -20.39 -12.64 -20.49
C LEU A 339 -20.61 -11.58 -21.58
N LEU A 340 -21.77 -10.91 -21.55
CA LEU A 340 -22.11 -9.80 -22.44
C LEU A 340 -21.80 -8.47 -21.75
N VAL A 341 -20.83 -7.71 -22.25
CA VAL A 341 -20.52 -6.37 -21.76
C VAL A 341 -21.16 -5.35 -22.70
N CYS A 342 -22.18 -4.66 -22.19
CA CYS A 342 -23.06 -3.81 -22.96
C CYS A 342 -22.68 -2.34 -22.73
N GLY A 343 -22.24 -1.65 -23.78
CA GLY A 343 -21.80 -0.27 -23.75
C GLY A 343 -20.28 -0.09 -23.77
N SER A 344 -19.86 1.15 -24.01
CA SER A 344 -18.47 1.55 -24.19
C SER A 344 -18.07 2.56 -23.12
N SER A 345 -17.15 2.15 -22.24
CA SER A 345 -16.67 2.93 -21.10
C SER A 345 -15.27 2.46 -20.68
N ALA A 346 -14.63 3.18 -19.76
CA ALA A 346 -13.40 2.70 -19.13
C ALA A 346 -13.60 1.34 -18.40
N LEU A 347 -14.81 1.06 -17.90
CA LEU A 347 -15.13 -0.25 -17.30
C LEU A 347 -15.06 -1.38 -18.33
N THR A 348 -15.48 -1.13 -19.57
CA THR A 348 -15.41 -2.11 -20.67
C THR A 348 -13.98 -2.59 -20.89
N LEU A 349 -13.02 -1.66 -20.94
CA LEU A 349 -11.60 -1.98 -21.10
C LEU A 349 -11.02 -2.68 -19.87
N ALA A 350 -11.40 -2.24 -18.67
CA ALA A 350 -10.98 -2.86 -17.42
C ALA A 350 -11.45 -4.32 -17.31
N LEU A 351 -12.68 -4.63 -17.74
CA LEU A 351 -13.22 -5.99 -17.81
C LEU A 351 -12.44 -6.87 -18.80
N CYS A 352 -12.12 -6.35 -20.00
CA CYS A 352 -11.26 -7.06 -20.95
C CYS A 352 -9.87 -7.37 -20.35
N ALA A 353 -9.24 -6.37 -19.73
CA ALA A 353 -7.90 -6.50 -19.15
C ALA A 353 -7.87 -7.47 -17.95
N ASP A 354 -8.84 -7.40 -17.03
CA ASP A 354 -8.89 -8.31 -15.87
C ASP A 354 -9.19 -9.76 -16.31
N LEU A 355 -10.07 -9.96 -17.30
CA LEU A 355 -10.34 -11.31 -17.83
C LEU A 355 -9.11 -11.89 -18.56
N ALA A 356 -8.39 -11.08 -19.33
CA ALA A 356 -7.13 -11.46 -19.93
C ALA A 356 -6.09 -11.86 -18.89
N GLN A 357 -5.94 -11.05 -17.82
CA GLN A 357 -5.03 -11.34 -16.73
C GLN A 357 -5.42 -12.65 -16.01
N ARG A 358 -6.70 -12.87 -15.70
CA ARG A 358 -7.19 -14.13 -15.11
C ARG A 358 -6.89 -15.33 -16.00
N ARG A 359 -6.97 -15.18 -17.33
CA ARG A 359 -6.62 -16.25 -18.27
C ARG A 359 -5.14 -16.61 -18.13
N LEU A 360 -4.25 -15.62 -18.14
CA LEU A 360 -2.81 -15.84 -17.95
C LEU A 360 -2.51 -16.51 -16.59
N GLU A 361 -3.14 -16.03 -15.52
CA GLU A 361 -2.96 -16.57 -14.17
C GLU A 361 -3.45 -18.03 -14.06
N ARG A 362 -4.60 -18.36 -14.66
CA ARG A 362 -5.15 -19.73 -14.67
C ARG A 362 -4.37 -20.68 -15.56
N ASP A 363 -3.88 -20.21 -16.70
CA ASP A 363 -2.99 -20.98 -17.57
C ASP A 363 -1.65 -21.27 -16.86
N TYR A 364 -1.16 -20.34 -16.03
CA TYR A 364 0.04 -20.52 -15.22
C TYR A 364 -0.19 -21.49 -14.06
N HIS A 365 -1.25 -21.27 -13.28
CA HIS A 365 -1.65 -22.12 -12.18
C HIS A 365 -3.13 -21.90 -11.80
N ALA A 366 -3.94 -22.93 -11.96
CA ALA A 366 -5.31 -22.98 -11.45
C ALA A 366 -5.42 -24.03 -10.33
N ALA A 367 -6.13 -23.69 -9.26
CA ALA A 367 -6.46 -24.64 -8.20
C ALA A 367 -7.43 -25.71 -8.74
N GLU A 368 -7.40 -26.90 -8.15
CA GLU A 368 -8.37 -27.96 -8.48
C GLU A 368 -9.81 -27.47 -8.28
N GLY A 369 -10.68 -27.75 -9.25
CA GLY A 369 -12.08 -27.33 -9.22
C GLY A 369 -12.34 -25.87 -9.60
N THR A 370 -11.34 -25.14 -10.11
CA THR A 370 -11.55 -23.78 -10.66
C THR A 370 -12.53 -23.82 -11.83
N THR A 371 -13.60 -23.02 -11.78
CA THR A 371 -14.57 -22.87 -12.87
C THR A 371 -13.91 -22.28 -14.12
N PRO A 372 -14.30 -22.66 -15.35
CA PRO A 372 -13.81 -22.01 -16.58
C PRO A 372 -14.10 -20.50 -16.59
N LEU A 373 -13.30 -19.72 -17.33
CA LEU A 373 -13.63 -18.30 -17.56
C LEU A 373 -14.72 -18.19 -18.64
N PRO A 374 -15.69 -17.27 -18.50
CA PRO A 374 -16.70 -17.05 -19.51
C PRO A 374 -16.10 -16.49 -20.80
N ARG A 375 -16.76 -16.76 -21.93
CA ARG A 375 -16.46 -16.12 -23.22
C ARG A 375 -16.99 -14.69 -23.20
N LEU A 376 -16.11 -13.73 -23.50
CA LEU A 376 -16.42 -12.30 -23.48
C LEU A 376 -16.97 -11.83 -24.82
N VAL A 377 -18.11 -11.15 -24.79
CA VAL A 377 -18.74 -10.50 -25.95
C VAL A 377 -18.98 -9.04 -25.64
N LEU A 378 -18.43 -8.14 -26.43
CA LEU A 378 -18.66 -6.70 -26.33
C LEU A 378 -19.84 -6.30 -27.21
N VAL A 379 -20.80 -5.55 -26.67
CA VAL A 379 -22.00 -5.10 -27.38
C VAL A 379 -22.09 -3.58 -27.31
N ALA A 380 -21.67 -2.91 -28.38
CA ALA A 380 -21.71 -1.46 -28.52
C ALA A 380 -21.53 -1.05 -29.99
N GLU A 381 -21.98 0.15 -30.36
CA GLU A 381 -21.82 0.70 -31.73
C GLU A 381 -20.35 0.77 -32.17
N ASN A 382 -19.41 0.91 -31.23
CA ASN A 382 -17.97 0.93 -31.47
C ASN A 382 -17.21 -0.21 -30.77
N ALA A 383 -17.87 -1.35 -30.54
CA ALA A 383 -17.25 -2.52 -29.88
C ALA A 383 -15.93 -2.97 -30.54
N ASP A 384 -15.80 -2.82 -31.87
CA ASP A 384 -14.59 -3.17 -32.61
C ASP A 384 -13.39 -2.25 -32.30
N GLU A 385 -13.62 -0.97 -31.96
CA GLU A 385 -12.54 -0.08 -31.49
C GLU A 385 -11.97 -0.61 -30.17
N TYR A 386 -12.85 -0.96 -29.23
CA TYR A 386 -12.47 -1.50 -27.91
C TYR A 386 -11.75 -2.85 -28.00
N ARG A 387 -12.13 -3.70 -28.96
CA ARG A 387 -11.39 -4.94 -29.25
C ARG A 387 -9.97 -4.62 -29.74
N ARG A 388 -9.82 -3.74 -30.73
CA ARG A 388 -8.50 -3.36 -31.27
C ARG A 388 -7.61 -2.74 -30.21
N ASP A 389 -8.18 -1.91 -29.36
CA ASP A 389 -7.55 -1.31 -28.19
C ASP A 389 -7.03 -2.38 -27.20
N HIS A 390 -7.86 -3.38 -26.89
CA HIS A 390 -7.47 -4.49 -26.04
C HIS A 390 -6.34 -5.33 -26.67
N GLU A 391 -6.45 -5.68 -27.94
CA GLU A 391 -5.41 -6.43 -28.66
C GLU A 391 -4.09 -5.67 -28.72
N HIS A 392 -4.14 -4.35 -28.91
CA HIS A 392 -2.95 -3.49 -28.88
C HIS A 392 -2.24 -3.57 -27.52
N ASN A 393 -3.00 -3.49 -26.42
CA ASN A 393 -2.45 -3.62 -25.07
C ASN A 393 -1.84 -5.01 -24.80
N LEU A 394 -2.44 -6.08 -25.32
CA LEU A 394 -1.87 -7.43 -25.25
C LEU A 394 -0.53 -7.52 -26.00
N ARG A 395 -0.45 -6.98 -27.23
CA ARG A 395 0.78 -6.96 -28.03
C ARG A 395 1.90 -6.16 -27.34
N GLN A 396 1.59 -5.00 -26.76
CA GLN A 396 2.55 -4.22 -25.97
C GLN A 396 3.09 -5.01 -24.75
N SER A 397 2.28 -5.89 -24.19
CA SER A 397 2.67 -6.78 -23.08
C SER A 397 3.36 -8.06 -23.55
N GLY A 398 3.52 -8.24 -24.86
CA GLY A 398 4.07 -9.45 -25.48
C GLY A 398 3.19 -10.70 -25.30
N VAL A 399 1.88 -10.50 -25.18
CA VAL A 399 0.86 -11.55 -25.12
C VAL A 399 0.17 -11.63 -26.47
N SER A 400 0.08 -12.84 -27.03
CA SER A 400 -0.66 -13.04 -28.30
C SER A 400 -2.15 -12.77 -28.09
N PRO A 401 -2.78 -11.92 -28.94
CA PRO A 401 -4.23 -11.70 -28.94
C PRO A 401 -5.06 -12.99 -29.03
N ASP A 402 -4.55 -14.02 -29.73
CA ASP A 402 -5.26 -15.29 -29.92
C ASP A 402 -5.45 -16.07 -28.61
N ARG A 403 -4.66 -15.77 -27.57
CA ARG A 403 -4.82 -16.38 -26.25
C ARG A 403 -6.04 -15.83 -25.49
N VAL A 404 -6.51 -14.64 -25.84
CA VAL A 404 -7.65 -13.97 -25.19
C VAL A 404 -8.58 -13.42 -26.26
N THR A 405 -9.47 -14.29 -26.74
CA THR A 405 -10.44 -13.92 -27.78
C THR A 405 -11.60 -13.12 -27.19
N VAL A 406 -11.88 -11.97 -27.79
CA VAL A 406 -13.02 -11.11 -27.48
C VAL A 406 -13.92 -11.01 -28.70
N ASP A 407 -15.17 -11.44 -28.57
CA ASP A 407 -16.16 -11.26 -29.64
C ASP A 407 -16.78 -9.88 -29.57
N VAL A 408 -17.29 -9.40 -30.70
CA VAL A 408 -17.89 -8.08 -30.82
C VAL A 408 -19.24 -8.15 -31.54
N VAL A 409 -20.18 -7.36 -31.06
CA VAL A 409 -21.45 -7.05 -31.70
C VAL A 409 -21.51 -5.53 -31.86
N THR A 410 -21.29 -5.06 -33.09
CA THR A 410 -21.18 -3.64 -33.44
C THR A 410 -22.56 -3.00 -33.63
N GLU A 411 -23.38 -3.04 -32.58
CA GLU A 411 -24.75 -2.50 -32.57
C GLU A 411 -25.07 -1.82 -31.23
N LYS A 412 -26.03 -0.90 -31.25
CA LYS A 412 -26.50 -0.24 -30.02
C LYS A 412 -27.20 -1.26 -29.11
N PRO A 413 -26.79 -1.38 -27.82
CA PRO A 413 -27.38 -2.32 -26.87
C PRO A 413 -28.81 -1.92 -26.49
N SER A 414 -29.78 -2.32 -27.32
CA SER A 414 -31.21 -2.15 -27.05
C SER A 414 -31.79 -3.38 -26.35
N VAL A 415 -32.91 -3.21 -25.63
CA VAL A 415 -33.60 -4.34 -24.98
C VAL A 415 -33.90 -5.48 -25.98
N ALA A 416 -34.38 -5.15 -27.18
CA ALA A 416 -34.71 -6.17 -28.19
C ALA A 416 -33.47 -6.94 -28.69
N MET A 417 -32.36 -6.22 -28.93
CA MET A 417 -31.09 -6.84 -29.34
C MET A 417 -30.54 -7.75 -28.23
N LEU A 418 -30.47 -7.25 -27.00
CA LEU A 418 -29.90 -7.99 -25.88
C LEU A 418 -30.73 -9.24 -25.55
N LEU A 419 -32.07 -9.16 -25.62
CA LEU A 419 -32.95 -10.33 -25.52
C LEU A 419 -32.60 -11.37 -26.58
N ALA A 420 -32.53 -10.97 -27.85
CA ALA A 420 -32.21 -11.89 -28.95
C ALA A 420 -30.83 -12.54 -28.80
N LEU A 421 -29.83 -11.82 -28.28
CA LEU A 421 -28.49 -12.36 -28.01
C LEU A 421 -28.48 -13.39 -26.87
N VAL A 422 -29.23 -13.13 -25.80
CA VAL A 422 -29.34 -14.05 -24.65
C VAL A 422 -30.13 -15.30 -25.04
N GLU A 423 -31.26 -15.14 -25.75
CA GLU A 423 -32.13 -16.24 -26.20
C GLU A 423 -31.47 -17.16 -27.25
N ARG A 424 -30.44 -16.68 -27.97
CA ARG A 424 -29.60 -17.54 -28.83
C ARG A 424 -28.68 -18.48 -28.04
N GLY A 425 -28.48 -18.23 -26.75
CA GLY A 425 -27.72 -19.09 -25.84
C GLY A 425 -28.60 -19.68 -24.74
N ASP A 426 -27.96 -20.11 -23.65
CA ASP A 426 -28.67 -20.44 -22.41
C ASP A 426 -28.77 -19.17 -21.53
N PRO A 427 -29.98 -18.67 -21.25
CA PRO A 427 -30.19 -17.52 -20.38
C PRO A 427 -29.63 -17.71 -18.97
N ALA A 428 -29.60 -18.93 -18.43
CA ALA A 428 -29.10 -19.22 -17.09
C ALA A 428 -27.56 -19.30 -17.03
N ALA A 429 -26.90 -19.56 -18.16
CA ALA A 429 -25.45 -19.58 -18.30
C ALA A 429 -24.88 -18.28 -18.90
N THR A 430 -25.71 -17.24 -19.07
CA THR A 430 -25.31 -15.95 -19.60
C THR A 430 -25.38 -14.88 -18.52
N ALA A 431 -24.33 -14.07 -18.38
CA ALA A 431 -24.33 -12.86 -17.57
C ALA A 431 -24.25 -11.62 -18.45
N LEU A 432 -24.89 -10.55 -18.01
CA LEU A 432 -24.95 -9.28 -18.73
C LEU A 432 -24.50 -8.13 -17.82
N ILE A 433 -23.54 -7.33 -18.27
CA ILE A 433 -23.08 -6.12 -17.58
C ILE A 433 -23.47 -4.90 -18.41
N LEU A 434 -24.27 -4.00 -17.84
CA LEU A 434 -24.55 -2.67 -18.36
C LEU A 434 -23.57 -1.70 -17.70
N VAL A 435 -22.61 -1.20 -18.49
CA VAL A 435 -21.52 -0.35 -17.99
C VAL A 435 -21.95 1.11 -17.79
N ASP A 436 -21.05 1.97 -17.30
CA ASP A 436 -21.26 3.42 -17.13
C ASP A 436 -21.25 4.17 -18.48
N ALA A 437 -22.13 3.77 -19.40
CA ALA A 437 -22.28 4.38 -20.71
C ALA A 437 -23.52 5.30 -20.76
N PRO A 438 -23.37 6.59 -21.13
CA PRO A 438 -24.50 7.51 -21.26
C PRO A 438 -25.53 7.09 -22.32
N THR A 439 -25.14 6.22 -23.24
CA THR A 439 -25.96 5.73 -24.35
C THR A 439 -26.98 4.66 -23.94
N LEU A 440 -26.87 4.12 -22.72
CA LEU A 440 -27.77 3.12 -22.17
C LEU A 440 -28.99 3.78 -21.51
N ASP A 441 -30.18 3.34 -21.90
CA ASP A 441 -31.43 3.75 -21.24
C ASP A 441 -31.46 3.16 -19.81
N PRO A 442 -31.64 3.99 -18.75
CA PRO A 442 -31.68 3.54 -17.36
C PRO A 442 -32.71 2.43 -17.08
N THR A 443 -33.76 2.32 -17.90
CA THR A 443 -34.80 1.30 -17.74
C THR A 443 -34.44 -0.05 -18.37
N THR A 444 -33.37 -0.10 -19.17
CA THR A 444 -32.94 -1.31 -19.92
C THR A 444 -32.75 -2.50 -19.00
N ALA A 445 -32.05 -2.31 -17.88
CA ALA A 445 -31.76 -3.37 -16.92
C ALA A 445 -33.03 -4.01 -16.36
N THR A 446 -33.96 -3.19 -15.84
CA THR A 446 -35.23 -3.65 -15.27
C THR A 446 -36.11 -4.33 -16.32
N ARG A 447 -36.13 -3.81 -17.55
CA ARG A 447 -36.89 -4.39 -18.66
C ARG A 447 -36.34 -5.75 -19.10
N LEU A 448 -35.02 -5.92 -19.08
CA LEU A 448 -34.39 -7.21 -19.34
C LEU A 448 -34.66 -8.20 -18.21
N ALA A 449 -34.47 -7.79 -16.96
CA ALA A 449 -34.68 -8.65 -15.78
C ALA A 449 -36.13 -9.16 -15.67
N ALA A 450 -37.11 -8.34 -16.05
CA ALA A 450 -38.52 -8.74 -16.09
C ALA A 450 -38.82 -9.82 -17.17
N ARG A 451 -37.97 -9.95 -18.19
CA ARG A 451 -38.14 -10.89 -19.32
C ARG A 451 -37.19 -12.08 -19.24
N LEU A 452 -36.07 -11.93 -18.54
CA LEU A 452 -35.00 -12.91 -18.37
C LEU A 452 -34.78 -13.18 -16.86
N PRO A 453 -35.75 -13.81 -16.16
CA PRO A 453 -35.69 -13.95 -14.71
C PRO A 453 -34.52 -14.82 -14.21
N ALA A 454 -33.95 -15.68 -15.06
CA ALA A 454 -32.83 -16.56 -14.73
C ALA A 454 -31.45 -16.01 -15.14
N THR A 455 -31.39 -14.87 -15.83
CA THR A 455 -30.15 -14.27 -16.33
C THR A 455 -29.56 -13.32 -15.30
N SER A 456 -28.28 -13.51 -14.98
CA SER A 456 -27.51 -12.64 -14.08
C SER A 456 -27.27 -11.29 -14.76
N ILE A 457 -27.93 -10.23 -14.27
CA ILE A 457 -27.84 -8.89 -14.88
C ILE A 457 -27.22 -7.92 -13.87
N TRP A 458 -26.15 -7.27 -14.27
CA TRP A 458 -25.40 -6.30 -13.49
C TRP A 458 -25.53 -4.93 -14.14
N SER A 459 -26.07 -3.95 -13.43
CA SER A 459 -26.26 -2.60 -13.94
C SER A 459 -25.51 -1.56 -13.12
N TRP A 460 -24.76 -0.70 -13.79
CA TRP A 460 -24.17 0.46 -13.14
C TRP A 460 -25.25 1.41 -12.62
N ASP A 461 -25.11 1.83 -11.37
CA ASP A 461 -25.92 2.86 -10.72
C ASP A 461 -25.02 3.71 -9.80
N PRO A 462 -24.85 5.01 -10.07
CA PRO A 462 -23.99 5.88 -9.26
C PRO A 462 -24.51 6.06 -7.82
N THR A 463 -25.79 5.77 -7.57
CA THR A 463 -26.42 5.89 -6.24
C THR A 463 -26.46 4.58 -5.46
N ALA A 464 -25.89 3.49 -6.00
CA ALA A 464 -25.80 2.23 -5.30
C ALA A 464 -24.96 2.35 -4.01
N GLU A 465 -25.46 1.80 -2.90
CA GLU A 465 -24.73 1.71 -1.63
C GLU A 465 -23.65 0.61 -1.70
N GLY A 466 -22.57 0.79 -0.93
CA GLY A 466 -21.25 0.15 -1.12
C GLY A 466 -21.10 -1.37 -0.91
N SER A 467 -22.11 -2.19 -1.13
CA SER A 467 -21.97 -3.65 -1.18
C SER A 467 -22.78 -4.24 -2.33
N ASP A 468 -22.14 -5.06 -3.17
CA ASP A 468 -22.78 -5.76 -4.30
C ASP A 468 -23.81 -6.82 -3.85
N ASP A 469 -23.95 -7.03 -2.53
CA ASP A 469 -24.85 -8.01 -1.88
C ASP A 469 -26.30 -7.54 -1.74
N ARG A 470 -26.79 -6.61 -2.58
CA ARG A 470 -28.21 -6.24 -2.54
C ARG A 470 -29.08 -7.38 -3.06
N ALA A 471 -30.16 -7.70 -2.35
CA ALA A 471 -31.18 -8.62 -2.82
C ALA A 471 -31.79 -8.10 -4.14
N ALA A 472 -31.85 -8.96 -5.16
CA ALA A 472 -32.44 -8.61 -6.44
C ALA A 472 -33.94 -8.35 -6.26
N LEU A 473 -34.41 -7.16 -6.69
CA LEU A 473 -35.82 -6.80 -6.61
C LEU A 473 -36.65 -7.38 -7.77
N VAL A 474 -36.02 -7.63 -8.92
CA VAL A 474 -36.64 -8.15 -10.14
C VAL A 474 -35.67 -9.13 -10.80
N GLY A 475 -36.07 -10.39 -10.96
CA GLY A 475 -35.19 -11.44 -11.49
C GLY A 475 -33.88 -11.54 -10.71
N GLU A 476 -32.76 -11.73 -11.43
CA GLU A 476 -31.40 -11.69 -10.89
C GLU A 476 -30.68 -10.36 -11.22
N LEU A 477 -31.42 -9.23 -11.16
CA LEU A 477 -30.84 -7.90 -11.37
C LEU A 477 -30.11 -7.40 -10.12
N ARG A 478 -28.84 -7.05 -10.29
CA ARG A 478 -27.98 -6.44 -9.27
C ARG A 478 -27.44 -5.11 -9.77
N THR A 479 -27.33 -4.14 -8.87
CA THR A 479 -26.73 -2.84 -9.18
C THR A 479 -25.35 -2.71 -8.53
N PHE A 480 -24.44 -2.01 -9.21
CA PHE A 480 -23.09 -1.78 -8.72
C PHE A 480 -22.69 -0.31 -8.93
N ARG A 481 -21.73 0.16 -8.12
CA ARG A 481 -21.08 1.48 -8.29
C ARG A 481 -19.61 1.30 -8.62
N LEU A 482 -19.04 2.30 -9.29
CA LEU A 482 -17.60 2.38 -9.51
C LEU A 482 -16.92 2.84 -8.22
N ASN A 483 -16.08 2.00 -7.61
CA ASN A 483 -15.33 2.35 -6.41
C ASN A 483 -14.02 1.55 -6.31
N MET A 484 -13.24 1.85 -5.27
CA MET A 484 -11.96 1.21 -4.97
C MET A 484 -12.10 0.10 -3.91
N ASP A 485 -13.30 -0.44 -3.73
CA ASP A 485 -13.62 -1.44 -2.70
C ASP A 485 -13.03 -2.81 -3.01
N MET A 486 -11.85 -3.09 -2.47
CA MET A 486 -11.20 -4.39 -2.64
C MET A 486 -11.84 -5.46 -1.73
N PRO A 487 -12.15 -6.67 -2.23
CA PRO A 487 -12.57 -7.77 -1.37
C PRO A 487 -11.48 -8.16 -0.37
N ASN A 488 -11.87 -8.50 0.87
CA ASN A 488 -10.94 -8.83 1.95
C ASN A 488 -9.99 -9.99 1.58
N GLY A 489 -8.72 -9.89 2.01
CA GLY A 489 -7.70 -10.92 1.76
C GLY A 489 -7.22 -11.03 0.31
N GLN A 490 -7.62 -10.12 -0.58
CA GLN A 490 -7.08 -10.06 -1.93
C GLN A 490 -5.78 -9.24 -1.99
N ALA A 491 -4.79 -9.78 -2.72
CA ALA A 491 -3.60 -9.02 -3.08
C ALA A 491 -4.01 -7.80 -3.92
N HIS A 492 -3.65 -6.62 -3.42
CA HIS A 492 -3.99 -5.32 -4.00
C HIS A 492 -2.98 -4.85 -5.05
N ASP A 493 -1.79 -5.46 -5.11
CA ASP A 493 -0.78 -5.17 -6.12
C ASP A 493 -0.42 -6.42 -6.95
N ALA A 494 0.01 -6.18 -8.19
CA ALA A 494 0.42 -7.19 -9.16
C ALA A 494 1.58 -8.07 -8.65
N TRP A 495 2.49 -7.52 -7.85
CA TRP A 495 3.68 -8.23 -7.37
C TRP A 495 3.35 -9.21 -6.25
N GLU A 496 2.44 -8.85 -5.35
CA GLU A 496 1.90 -9.75 -4.33
C GLU A 496 1.12 -10.90 -5.00
N ARG A 497 0.35 -10.60 -6.06
CA ARG A 497 -0.32 -11.64 -6.87
C ARG A 497 0.67 -12.59 -7.54
N ALA A 498 1.70 -12.06 -8.19
CA ALA A 498 2.74 -12.84 -8.85
C ALA A 498 3.50 -13.71 -7.83
N ALA A 499 3.95 -13.14 -6.71
CA ALA A 499 4.64 -13.87 -5.65
C ALA A 499 3.79 -15.02 -5.09
N ARG A 500 2.48 -14.78 -4.90
CA ARG A 500 1.54 -15.81 -4.47
C ARG A 500 1.41 -16.93 -5.51
N LEU A 501 1.16 -16.60 -6.78
CA LEU A 501 0.96 -17.61 -7.82
C LEU A 501 2.22 -18.45 -8.05
N ILE A 502 3.39 -17.82 -8.08
CA ILE A 502 4.69 -18.50 -8.18
C ILE A 502 4.86 -19.51 -7.04
N HIS A 503 4.56 -19.09 -5.80
CA HIS A 503 4.61 -19.95 -4.64
C HIS A 503 3.60 -21.10 -4.69
N GLU A 504 2.34 -20.83 -5.06
CA GLU A 504 1.30 -21.86 -5.11
C GLU A 504 1.63 -22.95 -6.15
N ARG A 505 2.16 -22.57 -7.31
CA ARG A 505 2.65 -23.54 -8.31
C ARG A 505 3.82 -24.37 -7.78
N TYR A 506 4.78 -23.73 -7.10
CA TYR A 506 5.92 -24.42 -6.47
C TYR A 506 5.46 -25.40 -5.38
N SER A 507 4.53 -24.96 -4.53
CA SER A 507 3.92 -25.75 -3.47
C SER A 507 3.19 -26.97 -4.05
N ALA A 508 2.38 -26.78 -5.09
CA ALA A 508 1.65 -27.85 -5.76
C ALA A 508 2.57 -28.86 -6.48
N ALA A 509 3.70 -28.41 -7.02
CA ALA A 509 4.68 -29.28 -7.66
C ALA A 509 5.53 -30.09 -6.66
N THR A 510 5.51 -29.74 -5.37
CA THR A 510 6.33 -30.39 -4.35
C THR A 510 5.55 -31.49 -3.63
N ALA A 511 6.00 -32.75 -3.73
CA ALA A 511 5.29 -33.90 -3.16
C ALA A 511 5.21 -33.91 -1.62
N HIS A 512 6.12 -33.22 -0.91
CA HIS A 512 6.21 -33.23 0.55
C HIS A 512 5.81 -31.88 1.15
N ARG A 513 4.87 -31.89 2.10
CA ARG A 513 4.49 -30.67 2.84
C ARG A 513 5.54 -30.34 3.91
N THR A 514 6.08 -29.14 3.83
CA THR A 514 7.01 -28.55 4.79
C THR A 514 6.50 -27.17 5.21
N ALA A 515 7.14 -26.55 6.20
CA ALA A 515 6.80 -25.17 6.59
C ALA A 515 6.97 -24.16 5.42
N ALA A 516 7.86 -24.46 4.47
CA ALA A 516 8.14 -23.64 3.30
C ALA A 516 7.22 -23.95 2.09
N THR A 517 6.43 -25.03 2.14
CA THR A 517 5.51 -25.46 1.06
C THR A 517 4.06 -25.51 1.54
N ALA A 518 3.73 -24.78 2.59
CA ALA A 518 2.34 -24.59 3.00
C ALA A 518 1.60 -23.71 1.97
N PRO A 519 0.27 -23.89 1.79
CA PRO A 519 -0.55 -22.97 1.00
C PRO A 519 -0.36 -21.52 1.45
N TRP A 520 -0.48 -20.55 0.54
CA TRP A 520 -0.13 -19.15 0.81
C TRP A 520 -0.82 -18.57 2.05
N ARG A 521 -2.09 -18.93 2.26
CA ARG A 521 -2.89 -18.49 3.42
C ARG A 521 -2.32 -18.95 4.75
N GLU A 522 -1.73 -20.14 4.78
CA GLU A 522 -1.14 -20.77 5.98
C GLU A 522 0.36 -20.51 6.10
N LEU A 523 1.00 -20.04 5.04
CA LEU A 523 2.43 -19.81 4.96
C LEU A 523 2.88 -18.75 5.98
N ASP A 524 3.97 -19.02 6.72
CA ASP A 524 4.53 -18.03 7.65
C ASP A 524 5.00 -16.78 6.91
N GLU A 525 4.88 -15.63 7.56
CA GLU A 525 5.22 -14.32 7.00
C GLU A 525 6.70 -14.22 6.59
N PHE A 526 7.61 -14.99 7.21
CA PHE A 526 8.98 -15.12 6.73
C PHE A 526 9.06 -15.66 5.30
N TYR A 527 8.33 -16.73 4.97
CA TYR A 527 8.38 -17.31 3.63
C TYR A 527 7.60 -16.47 2.61
N ARG A 528 6.46 -15.88 2.98
CA ARG A 528 5.78 -14.87 2.13
C ARG A 528 6.71 -13.71 1.82
N GLY A 529 7.45 -13.23 2.82
CA GLY A 529 8.46 -12.18 2.64
C GLY A 529 9.60 -12.60 1.70
N SER A 530 10.07 -13.85 1.78
CA SER A 530 11.07 -14.40 0.85
C SER A 530 10.57 -14.48 -0.60
N ASN A 531 9.29 -14.84 -0.80
CA ASN A 531 8.66 -14.87 -2.13
C ASN A 531 8.50 -13.47 -2.72
N ARG A 532 8.04 -12.49 -1.94
CA ARG A 532 7.98 -11.08 -2.37
C ARG A 532 9.35 -10.53 -2.72
N ARG A 533 10.36 -10.85 -1.91
CA ARG A 533 11.77 -10.48 -2.16
C ARG A 533 12.25 -11.03 -3.50
N GLN A 534 11.96 -12.30 -3.83
CA GLN A 534 12.37 -12.89 -5.10
C GLN A 534 11.85 -12.07 -6.28
N VAL A 535 10.55 -11.75 -6.31
CA VAL A 535 9.94 -10.94 -7.38
C VAL A 535 10.58 -9.55 -7.45
N GLN A 536 10.75 -8.87 -6.31
CA GLN A 536 11.36 -7.53 -6.26
C GLN A 536 12.83 -7.54 -6.72
N ASN A 537 13.60 -8.55 -6.32
CA ASN A 537 15.00 -8.68 -6.69
C ASN A 537 15.15 -9.00 -8.18
N ILE A 538 14.25 -9.81 -8.76
CA ILE A 538 14.22 -10.07 -10.20
C ILE A 538 14.02 -8.78 -11.00
N LEU A 539 13.08 -7.93 -10.57
CA LEU A 539 12.86 -6.64 -11.20
C LEU A 539 14.14 -5.78 -11.21
N TRP A 540 14.93 -5.83 -10.13
CA TRP A 540 16.20 -5.10 -10.01
C TRP A 540 17.34 -5.74 -10.82
N ILE A 541 17.62 -7.04 -10.68
CA ILE A 541 18.78 -7.71 -11.33
C ILE A 541 18.68 -7.64 -12.87
N VAL A 542 17.48 -7.73 -13.43
CA VAL A 542 17.27 -7.69 -14.89
C VAL A 542 17.76 -6.36 -15.48
N GLU A 543 17.58 -5.26 -14.77
CA GLU A 543 18.03 -3.95 -15.23
C GLU A 543 19.45 -3.62 -14.81
N ALA A 544 19.75 -3.80 -13.53
CA ALA A 544 21.05 -3.44 -12.97
C ALA A 544 22.19 -4.32 -13.51
N ILE A 545 21.89 -5.56 -13.90
CA ILE A 545 22.87 -6.57 -14.30
C ILE A 545 22.56 -7.16 -15.68
N GLY A 546 21.28 -7.47 -15.93
CA GLY A 546 20.85 -8.15 -17.16
C GLY A 546 20.94 -7.30 -18.43
N GLY A 547 21.11 -5.98 -18.31
CA GLY A 547 21.15 -5.07 -19.46
C GLY A 547 19.80 -4.99 -20.19
N HIS A 548 18.72 -5.23 -19.46
CA HIS A 548 17.35 -5.21 -19.94
C HIS A 548 16.58 -4.09 -19.26
N THR A 549 15.42 -3.74 -19.80
CA THR A 549 14.48 -2.78 -19.23
C THR A 549 13.11 -3.43 -19.16
N TRP A 550 12.38 -3.14 -18.10
CA TRP A 550 10.97 -3.53 -18.04
C TRP A 550 10.06 -2.49 -18.69
N ASN A 551 10.60 -1.37 -19.22
CA ASN A 551 9.80 -0.43 -19.99
C ASN A 551 9.48 -0.97 -21.38
N THR A 552 8.26 -1.43 -21.57
CA THR A 552 7.74 -1.95 -22.84
C THR A 552 6.90 -0.95 -23.62
N PHE A 553 6.71 0.27 -23.10
CA PHE A 553 5.84 1.25 -23.73
C PHE A 553 6.33 1.62 -25.13
N GLY A 554 5.45 1.48 -26.13
CA GLY A 554 5.74 1.85 -27.52
C GLY A 554 6.69 0.91 -28.26
N ALA A 555 7.12 -0.20 -27.65
CA ALA A 555 7.96 -1.20 -28.29
C ALA A 555 7.23 -2.55 -28.36
N GLU A 556 7.14 -3.13 -29.57
CA GLU A 556 6.73 -4.52 -29.69
C GLU A 556 7.83 -5.41 -29.12
N THR A 557 7.48 -6.24 -28.13
CA THR A 557 8.46 -7.11 -27.48
C THR A 557 8.57 -8.42 -28.26
N GLU A 558 9.79 -8.84 -28.60
CA GLU A 558 10.05 -10.09 -29.31
C GLU A 558 9.43 -11.30 -28.58
N VAL A 559 8.74 -12.14 -29.35
CA VAL A 559 7.91 -13.24 -28.83
C VAL A 559 8.77 -14.50 -28.70
N VAL A 560 9.53 -14.58 -27.61
CA VAL A 560 10.04 -15.90 -27.16
C VAL A 560 8.88 -16.61 -26.44
N SER A 561 8.40 -17.70 -27.04
CA SER A 561 7.37 -18.55 -26.45
C SER A 561 7.93 -19.31 -25.25
N THR A 562 7.19 -19.37 -24.14
CA THR A 562 7.61 -20.17 -22.98
C THR A 562 7.54 -21.67 -23.24
N ALA A 563 6.78 -22.09 -24.25
CA ALA A 563 6.80 -23.47 -24.73
C ALA A 563 8.18 -23.86 -25.29
N ASP A 564 8.82 -22.95 -26.02
CA ASP A 564 10.13 -23.18 -26.66
C ASP A 564 11.27 -23.24 -25.65
N LEU A 565 11.05 -22.66 -24.45
CA LEU A 565 12.02 -22.69 -23.35
C LEU A 565 11.95 -24.01 -22.56
N ARG A 566 10.86 -24.75 -22.68
CA ARG A 566 10.61 -25.94 -21.87
C ARG A 566 11.57 -27.06 -22.26
N GLY A 567 12.25 -27.64 -21.27
CA GLY A 567 13.18 -28.75 -21.47
C GLY A 567 14.60 -28.33 -21.88
N LEU A 568 14.85 -27.04 -22.11
CA LEU A 568 16.21 -26.53 -22.33
C LEU A 568 16.98 -26.44 -21.01
N GLU A 569 18.31 -26.51 -21.08
CA GLU A 569 19.17 -26.26 -19.94
C GLU A 569 19.05 -24.80 -19.46
N PRO A 570 19.23 -24.50 -18.15
CA PRO A 570 18.97 -23.16 -17.60
C PRO A 570 19.71 -22.01 -18.30
N LEU A 571 20.99 -22.22 -18.68
CA LEU A 571 21.76 -21.20 -19.40
C LEU A 571 21.25 -20.98 -20.83
N GLU A 572 20.73 -22.03 -21.48
CA GLU A 572 20.14 -21.88 -22.81
C GLU A 572 18.81 -21.16 -22.73
N GLN A 573 17.97 -21.46 -21.72
CA GLN A 573 16.74 -20.71 -21.46
C GLN A 573 17.04 -19.21 -21.29
N LEU A 574 18.01 -18.87 -20.43
CA LEU A 574 18.42 -17.49 -20.19
C LEU A 574 18.99 -16.83 -21.46
N GLY A 575 19.79 -17.57 -22.23
CA GLY A 575 20.32 -17.10 -23.52
C GLY A 575 19.23 -16.76 -24.53
N ARG A 576 18.21 -17.63 -24.67
CA ARG A 576 17.03 -17.37 -25.52
C ARG A 576 16.21 -16.17 -25.05
N MET A 577 16.25 -15.86 -23.75
CA MET A 577 15.62 -14.66 -23.21
C MET A 577 16.44 -13.37 -23.39
N GLY A 578 17.65 -13.44 -23.98
CA GLY A 578 18.54 -12.30 -24.20
C GLY A 578 19.65 -12.12 -23.14
N PHE A 579 19.77 -13.04 -22.18
CA PHE A 579 20.80 -12.98 -21.13
C PHE A 579 21.98 -13.88 -21.48
N ASP A 580 23.08 -13.27 -21.94
CA ASP A 580 24.32 -14.01 -22.20
C ASP A 580 24.84 -14.71 -20.93
N ARG A 581 25.75 -15.67 -21.11
CA ARG A 581 26.30 -16.48 -20.00
C ARG A 581 26.89 -15.62 -18.88
N LYS A 582 27.60 -14.53 -19.20
CA LYS A 582 28.25 -13.67 -18.21
C LYS A 582 27.21 -12.94 -17.36
N ARG A 583 26.18 -12.38 -18.00
CA ARG A 583 25.05 -11.72 -17.34
C ARG A 583 24.24 -12.70 -16.51
N ALA A 584 23.91 -13.87 -17.06
CA ALA A 584 23.21 -14.94 -16.35
C ALA A 584 23.92 -15.36 -15.06
N MET A 585 25.24 -15.56 -15.10
CA MET A 585 26.04 -15.88 -13.91
C MET A 585 26.03 -14.74 -12.88
N ALA A 586 26.15 -13.49 -13.32
CA ALA A 586 26.13 -12.33 -12.43
C ALA A 586 24.74 -12.12 -11.77
N MET A 587 23.66 -12.34 -12.52
CA MET A 587 22.29 -12.28 -12.01
C MET A 587 22.02 -13.39 -10.99
N ALA A 588 22.45 -14.63 -11.27
CA ALA A 588 22.30 -15.75 -10.36
C ALA A 588 23.06 -15.51 -9.05
N ARG A 589 24.28 -14.96 -9.13
CA ARG A 589 25.06 -14.52 -7.98
C ARG A 589 24.30 -13.50 -7.13
N ALA A 590 23.76 -12.47 -7.77
CA ALA A 590 23.08 -11.39 -7.07
C ALA A 590 21.81 -11.87 -6.35
N GLU A 591 21.03 -12.77 -6.99
CA GLU A 591 19.87 -13.42 -6.36
C GLU A 591 20.27 -14.30 -5.18
N HIS A 592 21.33 -15.10 -5.31
CA HIS A 592 21.84 -15.94 -4.22
C HIS A 592 22.30 -15.11 -3.01
N GLU A 593 23.08 -14.07 -3.25
CA GLU A 593 23.56 -13.18 -2.19
C GLU A 593 22.41 -12.44 -1.49
N ASP A 594 21.37 -12.05 -2.23
CA ASP A 594 20.17 -11.42 -1.68
C ASP A 594 19.35 -12.38 -0.82
N TRP A 595 19.12 -13.59 -1.31
CA TRP A 595 18.48 -14.66 -0.55
C TRP A 595 19.26 -14.98 0.75
N CYS A 596 20.59 -15.11 0.67
CA CYS A 596 21.44 -15.33 1.84
C CYS A 596 21.33 -14.19 2.87
N ARG A 597 21.34 -12.93 2.44
CA ARG A 597 21.14 -11.77 3.33
C ARG A 597 19.79 -11.84 4.02
N TYR A 598 18.72 -12.15 3.28
CA TYR A 598 17.37 -12.24 3.82
C TYR A 598 17.28 -13.30 4.93
N TYR A 599 17.79 -14.50 4.67
CA TYR A 599 17.78 -15.61 5.63
C TYR A 599 18.62 -15.28 6.87
N ARG A 600 19.85 -14.79 6.70
CA ARG A 600 20.73 -14.41 7.83
C ARG A 600 20.12 -13.29 8.68
N LYS A 601 19.49 -12.29 8.07
CA LYS A 601 18.76 -11.21 8.78
C LYS A 601 17.61 -11.74 9.65
N HIS A 602 17.03 -12.88 9.30
CA HIS A 602 15.97 -13.54 10.07
C HIS A 602 16.46 -14.65 11.00
N GLY A 603 17.78 -14.73 11.22
CA GLY A 603 18.43 -15.61 12.18
C GLY A 603 18.72 -17.01 11.66
N TRP A 604 18.70 -17.22 10.34
CA TRP A 604 19.14 -18.47 9.75
C TRP A 604 20.65 -18.56 9.64
N ARG A 605 21.18 -19.78 9.77
CA ARG A 605 22.61 -20.08 9.70
C ARG A 605 22.89 -21.26 8.78
N HIS A 606 24.12 -21.31 8.29
CA HIS A 606 24.61 -22.46 7.54
C HIS A 606 24.77 -23.69 8.43
N GLY A 607 24.54 -24.88 7.87
CA GLY A 607 24.86 -26.17 8.46
C GLY A 607 24.73 -27.28 7.41
N PRO A 608 25.30 -28.47 7.62
CA PRO A 608 25.44 -29.49 6.57
C PRO A 608 24.12 -30.09 6.07
N ALA A 609 23.04 -29.95 6.84
CA ALA A 609 21.70 -30.40 6.47
C ALA A 609 20.67 -29.33 6.87
N ARG A 610 19.61 -29.21 6.08
CA ARG A 610 18.52 -28.27 6.33
C ARG A 610 17.67 -28.72 7.53
N ASP A 611 17.43 -27.79 8.46
CA ASP A 611 16.55 -27.94 9.62
C ASP A 611 15.80 -26.61 9.87
N ASP A 612 14.55 -26.56 9.42
CA ASP A 612 13.73 -25.35 9.48
C ASP A 612 13.37 -24.97 10.92
N GLY A 613 13.23 -25.95 11.83
CA GLY A 613 12.92 -25.72 13.24
C GLY A 613 14.08 -25.05 13.99
N ARG A 614 15.31 -25.36 13.61
CA ARG A 614 16.53 -24.73 14.15
C ARG A 614 17.07 -23.58 13.30
N LYS A 615 16.36 -23.19 12.24
CA LYS A 615 16.78 -22.19 11.25
C LYS A 615 18.17 -22.47 10.66
N VAL A 616 18.40 -23.71 10.23
CA VAL A 616 19.62 -24.14 9.57
C VAL A 616 19.32 -24.44 8.10
N HIS A 617 20.13 -23.92 7.19
CA HIS A 617 19.99 -24.20 5.76
C HIS A 617 21.36 -24.47 5.14
N ASP A 618 21.46 -25.60 4.44
CA ASP A 618 22.64 -26.11 3.72
C ASP A 618 23.17 -25.20 2.61
N LYS A 619 22.28 -24.54 1.88
CA LYS A 619 22.64 -23.63 0.79
C LYS A 619 23.06 -22.22 1.23
N LEU A 620 23.14 -21.90 2.54
CA LEU A 620 23.58 -20.57 3.03
C LEU A 620 25.09 -20.35 2.97
N VAL A 621 25.69 -20.69 1.83
CA VAL A 621 27.13 -20.61 1.54
C VAL A 621 27.46 -19.35 0.73
N ASP A 622 28.75 -18.99 0.71
CA ASP A 622 29.22 -17.89 -0.14
C ASP A 622 29.23 -18.28 -1.62
N TRP A 623 29.15 -17.28 -2.50
CA TRP A 623 29.07 -17.53 -3.95
C TRP A 623 30.26 -18.33 -4.49
N ALA A 624 31.46 -18.16 -3.93
CA ALA A 624 32.63 -18.92 -4.36
C ALA A 624 32.43 -20.44 -4.20
N VAL A 625 31.77 -20.87 -3.13
CA VAL A 625 31.43 -22.28 -2.88
C VAL A 625 30.34 -22.74 -3.87
N MET A 626 29.26 -21.95 -3.99
CA MET A 626 28.16 -22.19 -4.93
C MET A 626 28.67 -22.35 -6.38
N ALA A 627 29.61 -21.52 -6.82
CA ALA A 627 30.16 -21.54 -8.18
C ALA A 627 31.14 -22.69 -8.42
N SER A 628 31.73 -23.25 -7.36
CA SER A 628 32.67 -24.38 -7.47
C SER A 628 31.98 -25.75 -7.52
N ASP A 629 30.74 -25.83 -7.05
CA ASP A 629 29.92 -27.04 -7.05
C ASP A 629 28.95 -27.02 -8.26
N PRO A 630 29.09 -27.94 -9.24
CA PRO A 630 28.25 -27.96 -10.42
C PRO A 630 26.75 -28.13 -10.13
N GLU A 631 26.38 -28.90 -9.11
CA GLU A 631 24.97 -29.15 -8.78
C GLU A 631 24.34 -27.91 -8.14
N LEU A 632 25.05 -27.28 -7.20
CA LEU A 632 24.59 -26.05 -6.56
C LEU A 632 24.47 -24.90 -7.58
N LEU A 633 25.45 -24.76 -8.47
CA LEU A 633 25.41 -23.78 -9.56
C LEU A 633 24.22 -24.02 -10.51
N ALA A 634 24.00 -25.27 -10.93
CA ALA A 634 22.88 -25.62 -11.80
C ALA A 634 21.54 -25.30 -11.15
N GLN A 635 21.38 -25.57 -9.86
CA GLN A 635 20.17 -25.22 -9.11
C GLN A 635 19.96 -23.71 -9.00
N SER A 636 21.02 -22.93 -8.78
CA SER A 636 20.93 -21.46 -8.73
C SER A 636 20.48 -20.87 -10.07
N LEU A 637 21.09 -21.33 -11.18
CA LEU A 637 20.71 -20.91 -12.54
C LEU A 637 19.30 -21.36 -12.90
N SER A 638 18.92 -22.58 -12.53
CA SER A 638 17.56 -23.11 -12.72
C SER A 638 16.53 -22.26 -11.98
N SER A 639 16.79 -21.89 -10.73
CA SER A 639 15.90 -21.01 -9.97
C SER A 639 15.71 -19.66 -10.66
N LEU A 640 16.78 -19.05 -11.17
CA LEU A 640 16.69 -17.78 -11.91
C LEU A 640 15.86 -17.92 -13.20
N ALA A 641 16.14 -18.96 -14.00
CA ALA A 641 15.43 -19.23 -15.25
C ALA A 641 13.94 -19.50 -15.02
N VAL A 642 13.60 -20.29 -13.99
CA VAL A 642 12.21 -20.57 -13.59
C VAL A 642 11.49 -19.29 -13.19
N SER A 643 12.11 -18.43 -12.38
CA SER A 643 11.45 -17.20 -11.96
C SER A 643 11.23 -16.23 -13.13
N LEU A 644 12.19 -16.08 -14.05
CA LEU A 644 12.01 -15.24 -15.24
C LEU A 644 10.96 -15.80 -16.22
N THR A 645 10.92 -17.13 -16.38
CA THR A 645 9.86 -17.80 -17.15
C THR A 645 8.49 -17.54 -16.50
N ALA A 646 8.39 -17.65 -15.18
CA ALA A 646 7.13 -17.40 -14.48
C ALA A 646 6.63 -15.95 -14.67
N MET A 647 7.53 -14.96 -14.61
CA MET A 647 7.18 -13.57 -14.92
C MET A 647 6.61 -13.44 -16.33
N ARG A 648 7.23 -14.08 -17.33
CA ARG A 648 6.77 -14.06 -18.74
C ARG A 648 5.42 -14.74 -18.94
N GLU A 649 5.15 -15.85 -18.24
CA GLU A 649 3.86 -16.55 -18.30
C GLU A 649 2.73 -15.75 -17.66
N LEU A 650 3.05 -14.95 -16.63
CA LEU A 650 2.13 -14.02 -15.96
C LEU A 650 1.95 -12.69 -16.70
N GLY A 651 2.60 -12.49 -17.85
CA GLY A 651 2.45 -11.28 -18.70
C GLY A 651 3.50 -10.19 -18.48
N TYR A 652 4.52 -10.43 -17.64
CA TYR A 652 5.60 -9.47 -17.37
C TYR A 652 6.86 -9.81 -18.16
N ARG A 653 7.27 -8.92 -19.07
CA ARG A 653 8.42 -9.15 -19.95
C ARG A 653 9.39 -7.98 -19.91
N SER A 654 10.67 -8.32 -19.79
CA SER A 654 11.75 -7.36 -20.02
C SER A 654 12.21 -7.44 -21.47
N ARG A 655 12.70 -6.33 -22.02
CA ARG A 655 13.38 -6.30 -23.32
C ARG A 655 14.84 -5.86 -23.17
N PRO A 656 15.74 -6.25 -24.09
CA PRO A 656 17.08 -5.70 -24.12
C PRO A 656 17.04 -4.17 -24.19
N VAL A 657 17.94 -3.53 -23.47
CA VAL A 657 18.13 -2.09 -23.58
C VAL A 657 18.80 -1.81 -24.91
N ALA A 658 18.14 -1.07 -25.80
CA ALA A 658 18.74 -0.64 -27.06
C ALA A 658 19.97 0.25 -26.77
N ALA A 659 20.95 0.26 -27.67
CA ALA A 659 22.13 1.12 -27.52
C ALA A 659 21.68 2.59 -27.33
N GLY A 660 22.02 3.20 -26.18
CA GLY A 660 21.63 4.56 -25.80
C GLY A 660 20.32 4.71 -25.01
N GLU A 661 19.48 3.67 -24.94
CA GLU A 661 18.30 3.66 -24.07
C GLU A 661 18.72 3.29 -22.63
N GLY A 662 18.09 3.83 -21.59
CA GLY A 662 18.42 3.47 -20.19
C GLY A 662 19.87 3.71 -19.73
N ALA A 663 20.69 4.43 -20.51
CA ALA A 663 22.04 4.74 -20.10
C ALA A 663 22.02 5.65 -18.87
N ARG A 664 22.53 5.13 -17.75
CA ARG A 664 22.66 5.85 -16.48
C ARG A 664 23.32 7.19 -16.72
N TRP A 665 22.72 8.26 -16.18
CA TRP A 665 23.39 9.55 -16.12
C TRP A 665 24.58 9.42 -15.18
N LEU A 666 25.78 9.59 -15.72
CA LEU A 666 27.02 9.53 -14.95
C LEU A 666 27.53 10.94 -14.71
N ARG A 667 28.14 11.15 -13.54
CA ARG A 667 28.72 12.45 -13.19
C ARG A 667 30.13 12.57 -13.76
N PHE A 668 30.40 13.69 -14.41
CA PHE A 668 31.71 14.04 -14.95
C PHE A 668 32.13 15.43 -14.49
N ARG A 669 33.43 15.64 -14.30
CA ARG A 669 34.01 16.97 -14.09
C ARG A 669 34.28 17.62 -15.43
N ARG A 670 33.87 18.88 -15.59
CA ARG A 670 34.21 19.65 -16.79
C ARG A 670 35.71 19.94 -16.84
N ALA A 671 36.31 19.82 -18.01
CA ALA A 671 37.75 19.91 -18.21
C ALA A 671 38.13 20.76 -19.43
N GLY A 672 39.35 21.29 -19.40
CA GLY A 672 39.90 22.11 -20.47
C GLY A 672 39.55 23.60 -20.36
N THR A 673 40.19 24.38 -21.21
CA THR A 673 39.98 25.82 -21.37
C THR A 673 39.22 26.12 -22.65
N VAL A 674 38.62 27.29 -22.74
CA VAL A 674 37.91 27.84 -23.90
C VAL A 674 38.37 29.26 -24.17
N ILE A 675 38.11 29.72 -25.38
CA ILE A 675 38.12 31.14 -25.73
C ILE A 675 36.67 31.60 -25.77
N ALA A 676 36.36 32.72 -25.10
CA ALA A 676 34.99 33.21 -25.02
C ALA A 676 34.90 34.74 -25.12
N GLU A 677 33.89 35.20 -25.85
CA GLU A 677 33.54 36.61 -26.01
C GLU A 677 32.05 36.82 -25.78
N LYS A 678 31.68 37.89 -25.07
CA LYS A 678 30.27 38.24 -24.86
C LYS A 678 29.76 39.02 -26.06
N ARG A 679 28.69 38.53 -26.71
CA ARG A 679 28.10 39.21 -27.88
C ARG A 679 26.92 40.06 -27.47
N THR A 680 26.86 41.29 -27.98
CA THR A 680 25.82 42.28 -27.64
C THR A 680 24.64 42.27 -28.61
N GLN A 681 24.71 41.48 -29.69
CA GLN A 681 23.66 41.32 -30.70
C GLN A 681 23.29 39.84 -30.83
N PRO A 682 22.04 39.51 -31.18
CA PRO A 682 21.64 38.14 -31.45
C PRO A 682 22.39 37.60 -32.68
N TRP A 683 22.67 36.31 -32.69
CA TRP A 683 23.42 35.66 -33.77
C TRP A 683 23.02 34.20 -33.92
N THR A 684 23.37 33.60 -35.06
CA THR A 684 23.12 32.20 -35.36
C THR A 684 24.41 31.46 -35.68
N TRP A 685 24.43 30.17 -35.40
CA TRP A 685 25.52 29.26 -35.74
C TRP A 685 24.98 27.89 -36.11
N THR A 686 25.79 27.06 -36.76
CA THR A 686 25.38 25.73 -37.22
C THR A 686 26.00 24.66 -36.34
N ALA A 687 25.15 23.79 -35.77
CA ALA A 687 25.60 22.65 -34.98
C ALA A 687 26.31 21.61 -35.86
N GLY A 688 27.10 20.73 -35.24
CA GLY A 688 27.79 19.64 -35.96
C GLY A 688 26.84 18.67 -36.70
N SER A 689 25.56 18.64 -36.31
CA SER A 689 24.48 17.90 -36.98
C SER A 689 23.96 18.58 -38.25
N GLY A 690 24.30 19.85 -38.49
CA GLY A 690 23.73 20.69 -39.54
C GLY A 690 22.54 21.54 -39.11
N ASP A 691 22.07 21.40 -37.86
CA ASP A 691 20.95 22.18 -37.31
C ASP A 691 21.34 23.66 -37.08
N SER A 692 20.40 24.58 -37.31
CA SER A 692 20.62 26.03 -37.13
C SER A 692 20.24 26.46 -35.71
N MET A 693 21.20 27.03 -34.99
CA MET A 693 21.10 27.40 -33.58
C MET A 693 20.95 28.90 -33.42
N GLN A 694 20.13 29.34 -32.46
CA GLN A 694 19.86 30.77 -32.21
C GLN A 694 20.36 31.20 -30.82
N ALA A 695 21.09 32.31 -30.78
CA ALA A 695 21.60 32.92 -29.56
C ALA A 695 21.08 34.35 -29.40
N SER A 696 20.80 34.75 -28.16
CA SER A 696 20.28 36.07 -27.82
C SER A 696 21.41 37.10 -27.64
N ALA A 697 21.05 38.38 -27.71
CA ALA A 697 21.94 39.45 -27.28
C ALA A 697 22.30 39.27 -25.78
N GLY A 698 23.59 39.27 -25.46
CA GLY A 698 24.10 39.04 -24.11
C GLY A 698 24.66 37.63 -23.90
N ASP A 699 24.45 36.69 -24.82
CA ASP A 699 25.03 35.35 -24.73
C ASP A 699 26.52 35.35 -25.11
N TRP A 700 27.26 34.39 -24.55
CA TRP A 700 28.68 34.21 -24.84
C TRP A 700 28.87 33.34 -26.07
N ALA A 701 29.69 33.78 -27.02
CA ALA A 701 30.27 32.91 -28.03
C ALA A 701 31.48 32.22 -27.41
N VAL A 702 31.52 30.90 -27.47
CA VAL A 702 32.55 30.05 -26.88
C VAL A 702 33.12 29.12 -27.95
N ARG A 703 34.44 28.91 -27.95
CA ARG A 703 35.10 27.88 -28.76
C ARG A 703 36.22 27.19 -28.01
N ASP A 704 36.58 25.99 -28.45
CA ASP A 704 37.81 25.35 -27.98
C ASP A 704 39.05 26.10 -28.52
N PRO A 705 40.17 26.19 -27.77
CA PRO A 705 41.35 26.94 -28.20
C PRO A 705 41.92 26.46 -29.53
N ASP A 706 41.89 25.14 -29.73
CA ASP A 706 42.35 24.43 -30.94
C ASP A 706 41.20 24.12 -31.92
N GLY A 707 39.98 24.60 -31.63
CA GLY A 707 38.78 24.37 -32.43
C GLY A 707 38.36 25.60 -33.23
N GLY A 708 37.78 25.36 -34.41
CA GLY A 708 37.24 26.41 -35.29
C GLY A 708 35.76 26.74 -35.03
N ASP A 709 35.02 25.84 -34.39
CA ASP A 709 33.57 25.97 -34.24
C ASP A 709 33.21 26.75 -32.98
N TRP A 710 32.36 27.77 -33.17
CA TRP A 710 31.78 28.56 -32.10
C TRP A 710 30.40 28.05 -31.74
N TRP A 711 30.10 27.98 -30.45
CA TRP A 711 28.76 27.74 -29.94
C TRP A 711 28.38 28.81 -28.92
N SER A 712 27.09 29.01 -28.72
CA SER A 712 26.58 29.95 -27.72
C SER A 712 26.46 29.32 -26.33
N VAL A 713 26.62 30.13 -25.29
CA VAL A 713 26.32 29.78 -23.90
C VAL A 713 25.63 30.97 -23.25
N ARG A 714 24.45 30.75 -22.65
CA ARG A 714 23.69 31.80 -21.95
C ARG A 714 24.49 32.42 -20.81
N ASP A 715 24.36 33.73 -20.60
CA ASP A 715 25.19 34.51 -19.66
C ASP A 715 25.22 33.95 -18.22
N ASP A 716 24.06 33.57 -17.68
CA ASP A 716 23.92 33.01 -16.34
C ASP A 716 24.59 31.62 -16.21
N ILE A 717 24.61 30.82 -17.28
CA ILE A 717 25.27 29.51 -17.35
C ILE A 717 26.78 29.69 -17.48
N PHE A 718 27.20 30.60 -18.36
CA PHE A 718 28.62 30.90 -18.54
C PHE A 718 29.25 31.41 -17.24
N THR A 719 28.60 32.36 -16.57
CA THR A 719 29.10 32.95 -15.31
C THR A 719 29.17 31.93 -14.17
N ALA A 720 28.30 30.90 -14.18
CA ALA A 720 28.29 29.86 -13.15
C ALA A 720 29.28 28.72 -13.45
N GLY A 721 29.57 28.43 -14.72
CA GLY A 721 30.32 27.26 -15.16
C GLY A 721 31.73 27.52 -15.68
N TYR A 722 32.20 28.77 -15.70
CA TYR A 722 33.50 29.16 -16.24
C TYR A 722 34.24 30.12 -15.31
N GLU A 723 35.54 29.87 -15.12
CA GLU A 723 36.45 30.73 -14.37
C GLU A 723 37.37 31.48 -15.34
N HIS A 724 37.46 32.80 -15.21
CA HIS A 724 38.38 33.59 -16.02
C HIS A 724 39.83 33.22 -15.70
N VAL A 725 40.66 33.03 -16.74
CA VAL A 725 42.08 32.70 -16.57
C VAL A 725 42.93 33.91 -16.94
N ASP A 726 42.87 34.33 -18.20
CA ASP A 726 43.61 35.48 -18.73
C ASP A 726 43.07 35.86 -20.11
N GLY A 727 43.08 37.15 -20.46
CA GLY A 727 42.58 37.65 -21.74
C GLY A 727 41.17 37.15 -22.07
N ASP A 728 41.02 36.51 -23.24
CA ASP A 728 39.80 35.87 -23.72
C ASP A 728 39.67 34.39 -23.30
N ARG A 729 40.59 33.88 -22.47
CA ARG A 729 40.64 32.48 -22.05
C ARG A 729 39.95 32.25 -20.72
N TRP A 730 39.12 31.20 -20.71
CA TRP A 730 38.34 30.77 -19.56
C TRP A 730 38.53 29.27 -19.31
N ARG A 731 38.47 28.85 -18.05
CA ARG A 731 38.54 27.45 -17.65
C ARG A 731 37.14 26.95 -17.34
N ARG A 732 36.78 25.78 -17.87
CA ARG A 732 35.53 25.11 -17.51
C ARG A 732 35.61 24.66 -16.05
N ALA A 733 34.59 24.98 -15.25
CA ALA A 733 34.48 24.64 -13.84
C ALA A 733 33.17 23.90 -13.57
N GLY A 734 33.12 23.17 -12.46
CA GLY A 734 31.95 22.41 -12.05
C GLY A 734 31.80 21.04 -12.71
N PHE A 735 30.60 20.49 -12.60
CA PHE A 735 30.26 19.14 -13.02
C PHE A 735 29.19 19.16 -14.12
N ALA A 736 28.99 18.02 -14.74
CA ALA A 736 27.85 17.76 -15.61
C ALA A 736 27.46 16.30 -15.48
N MET A 737 26.18 16.02 -15.68
CA MET A 737 25.71 14.65 -15.87
C MET A 737 25.78 14.34 -17.35
N ALA A 738 26.21 13.14 -17.74
CA ALA A 738 26.20 12.74 -19.14
C ALA A 738 25.83 11.28 -19.32
N ARG A 739 25.25 10.98 -20.49
CA ARG A 739 25.00 9.62 -20.96
C ARG A 739 25.28 9.54 -22.47
N PRO A 740 25.56 8.36 -23.03
CA PRO A 740 25.52 8.15 -24.47
C PRO A 740 24.16 8.59 -25.06
N ALA A 741 24.21 9.25 -26.21
CA ALA A 741 23.06 9.62 -27.01
C ALA A 741 22.48 8.40 -27.74
N ARG A 742 21.18 8.45 -28.05
CA ARG A 742 20.57 7.49 -28.98
C ARG A 742 20.80 7.98 -30.40
N ASP A 743 20.96 7.05 -31.33
CA ASP A 743 21.07 7.41 -32.74
C ASP A 743 19.76 8.05 -33.23
N GLY A 744 19.84 9.24 -33.82
CA GLY A 744 18.68 10.03 -34.23
C GLY A 744 17.91 10.69 -33.08
N GLU A 745 18.48 10.77 -31.88
CA GLU A 745 17.84 11.43 -30.73
C GLU A 745 17.74 12.94 -30.92
N VAL A 746 16.52 13.49 -30.90
CA VAL A 746 16.31 14.94 -30.88
C VAL A 746 16.43 15.44 -29.43
N VAL A 747 17.45 16.24 -29.16
CA VAL A 747 17.72 16.88 -27.88
C VAL A 747 17.24 18.32 -27.93
N GLU A 748 16.28 18.67 -27.06
CA GLU A 748 15.84 20.05 -26.88
C GLU A 748 16.91 20.85 -26.13
N THR A 749 17.65 21.70 -26.85
CA THR A 749 18.65 22.62 -26.27
C THR A 749 18.03 24.01 -26.03
N LEU A 750 18.74 24.92 -25.36
CA LEU A 750 18.23 26.27 -25.14
C LEU A 750 18.18 27.10 -26.43
N GLU A 751 19.00 26.72 -27.40
CA GLU A 751 19.21 27.38 -28.67
C GLU A 751 18.34 26.80 -29.81
N GLY A 752 17.72 25.64 -29.58
CA GLY A 752 16.89 24.89 -30.54
C GLY A 752 17.02 23.36 -30.43
N PRO A 753 16.16 22.59 -31.11
CA PRO A 753 16.30 21.13 -31.15
C PRO A 753 17.52 20.72 -31.98
N VAL A 754 18.28 19.73 -31.49
CA VAL A 754 19.46 19.18 -32.18
C VAL A 754 19.36 17.67 -32.29
N THR A 755 19.63 17.12 -33.46
CA THR A 755 19.65 15.66 -33.66
C THR A 755 21.03 15.08 -33.35
N ALA A 756 21.12 14.20 -32.36
CA ALA A 756 22.34 13.49 -31.97
C ALA A 756 22.56 12.23 -32.83
N SER A 757 23.83 11.92 -33.10
CA SER A 757 24.25 10.75 -33.89
C SER A 757 24.79 9.62 -33.00
N ALA A 758 24.85 8.40 -33.54
CA ALA A 758 25.51 7.28 -32.89
C ALA A 758 26.96 7.62 -32.47
N GLY A 759 27.26 7.48 -31.17
CA GLY A 759 28.57 7.78 -30.58
C GLY A 759 28.64 9.12 -29.86
N ASP A 760 27.62 9.97 -30.00
CA ASP A 760 27.49 11.21 -29.24
C ASP A 760 27.12 10.96 -27.78
N TRP A 761 27.30 11.98 -26.95
CA TRP A 761 26.89 12.02 -25.56
C TRP A 761 25.88 13.14 -25.35
N VAL A 762 24.77 12.86 -24.67
CA VAL A 762 23.88 13.91 -24.16
C VAL A 762 24.40 14.35 -22.80
N VAL A 763 24.72 15.63 -22.69
CA VAL A 763 25.19 16.25 -21.45
C VAL A 763 24.09 17.10 -20.86
N ARG A 764 24.00 17.11 -19.53
CA ARG A 764 23.07 17.89 -18.74
C ARG A 764 23.84 18.72 -17.72
N GLY A 765 23.59 20.02 -17.71
CA GLY A 765 24.17 20.96 -16.75
C GLY A 765 23.35 21.11 -15.46
N ASP A 766 23.79 22.02 -14.60
CA ASP A 766 23.23 22.17 -13.24
C ASP A 766 21.84 22.82 -13.22
N ARG A 767 21.34 23.35 -14.35
CA ARG A 767 19.99 23.92 -14.49
C ARG A 767 19.09 23.07 -15.39
N ASP A 768 19.38 21.76 -15.48
CA ASP A 768 18.70 20.78 -16.33
C ASP A 768 18.73 21.07 -17.84
N GLU A 769 19.54 22.04 -18.28
CA GLU A 769 19.78 22.29 -19.69
C GLU A 769 20.57 21.15 -20.32
N GLN A 770 20.24 20.80 -21.57
CA GLN A 770 20.79 19.62 -22.25
C GLN A 770 21.36 19.99 -23.61
N TRP A 771 22.46 19.35 -23.98
CA TRP A 771 23.06 19.49 -25.30
C TRP A 771 23.82 18.22 -25.70
N PRO A 772 23.81 17.85 -26.99
CA PRO A 772 24.64 16.76 -27.48
C PRO A 772 26.10 17.21 -27.63
N VAL A 773 27.03 16.28 -27.39
CA VAL A 773 28.47 16.46 -27.55
C VAL A 773 29.03 15.26 -28.30
N PRO A 774 29.70 15.45 -29.45
CA PRO A 774 30.38 14.38 -30.16
C PRO A 774 31.34 13.60 -29.26
N GLY A 775 31.41 12.28 -29.40
CA GLY A 775 32.17 11.41 -28.48
C GLY A 775 33.66 11.75 -28.34
N ASP A 776 34.29 12.19 -29.43
CA ASP A 776 35.69 12.64 -29.45
C ASP A 776 35.89 13.99 -28.73
N GLN A 777 34.89 14.88 -28.79
CA GLN A 777 34.86 16.13 -28.02
C GLN A 777 34.54 15.87 -26.55
N PHE A 778 33.66 14.91 -26.27
CA PHE A 778 33.27 14.55 -24.90
C PHE A 778 34.47 14.08 -24.08
N GLY A 779 35.30 13.18 -24.64
CA GLY A 779 36.53 12.72 -23.97
C GLY A 779 37.58 13.81 -23.72
N ARG A 780 37.51 14.93 -24.45
CA ARG A 780 38.38 16.11 -24.26
C ARG A 780 37.81 17.11 -23.25
N ARG A 781 36.48 17.27 -23.23
CA ARG A 781 35.76 18.29 -22.45
C ARG A 781 35.35 17.80 -21.07
N TYR A 782 35.35 16.50 -20.81
CA TYR A 782 34.86 15.91 -19.56
C TYR A 782 35.82 14.83 -19.03
N GLN A 783 36.03 14.84 -17.71
CA GLN A 783 36.83 13.85 -16.99
C GLN A 783 35.95 13.05 -16.02
N GLY A 784 36.02 11.72 -16.10
CA GLY A 784 35.21 10.83 -15.28
C GLY A 784 35.00 9.47 -15.96
N PRO A 785 33.99 8.68 -15.53
CA PRO A 785 32.98 9.02 -14.51
C PRO A 785 33.59 9.18 -13.10
N ILE A 786 33.03 10.09 -12.31
CA ILE A 786 33.43 10.34 -10.91
C ILE A 786 32.33 9.76 -10.01
N ALA A 787 32.70 8.96 -9.01
CA ALA A 787 31.78 8.52 -7.98
C ALA A 787 31.49 9.66 -7.01
N ASP A 788 30.23 9.83 -6.61
CA ASP A 788 29.79 10.85 -5.65
C ASP A 788 30.42 10.67 -4.25
#